data_AF-A0A956BC86-F1
#
_entry.id   AF-A0A956BC86-F1
#
_cell.length_a   1.000
_cell.length_b   1.000
_cell.length_c   1.000
_cell.angle_alpha   90.00
_cell.angle_beta   90.00
_cell.angle_gamma   90.00
#
_symmetry.space_group_name_H-M   'P 1'
#
loop_
_entity.id
_entity.type
_entity.pdbx_description
1 polymer ?
#
loop_
_entity_poly.entity_id
_entity_poly.type
_entity_poly.pdbx_seq_one_letter_code
_entity_poly.pdbx_strand_id
1 'polypeptide(L)'
;MYCTRTRRRLVALLTPHALALALMLTGSTAFAQNLVKPKMLVVFDSSGSMTWTPTRERECVWTCALPQQGACYDGNNANGCPAGVPCLDDLRCAPWTYGDGSLAYPGLDHDGNGLSDDSRMYIAKEAMKTTLFGTSELEFGLMRYAQDEGNLIRATGRCSGCDAQHVYRSQYDAFPFGIGQGAINYDGQLISCQRGGEVLVPIANQTGNQILSWMDHDEDFPYSAQGDRELRGDGNTPIAGSLRSALAHFRDTVIPADPRQECRSYFVLLLTDGEETCEVNQQGLPNQAALETAARDLLELQVGGRPTPVRTFVIGFGDDTIGSPYLQAIAEAGGTGQAFFATDRVSLQLALAEIVQAAIPQESCNGLDDDCDGQIDENLLRPCDSDCGQGTETCVDGRFGGCTAPQPEEEVCDAADNDCDGLTDEGGGGAPITQACQTECGGGQQICVDGVFGRCDAPEPRDEVCNNLDDDCDGETDEDVVRACSSACGVGQQICNAGVFGACDAPRPQAETCDGTDQDCDGNIDEAITRPCQSACGLGTETCNAGQFIGCTAPLPQEEICDGRDNDCDGSTDEELSRACQTACGMGTETCTNGRYVGCTAQRPEAGVCDGQDNDCDGEIDDGVQVACQTACGQGVRVCAAGSFGDCTAPTPQAETCNGVDDDCYGRVDE
;
A
#
# COMPACT_ATOMS: atom_id res chain seq x y z
N MET A 1 -19.04 -22.85 -34.62
CA MET A 1 -19.53 -21.49 -34.95
C MET A 1 -20.08 -20.88 -33.66
N TYR A 2 -19.28 -20.06 -32.95
CA TYR A 2 -19.36 -18.58 -32.90
C TYR A 2 -20.74 -18.09 -32.39
N CYS A 3 -20.91 -17.19 -31.41
CA CYS A 3 -20.01 -16.38 -30.61
C CYS A 3 -20.79 -15.74 -29.43
N THR A 4 -20.11 -15.58 -28.28
CA THR A 4 -20.18 -14.49 -27.27
C THR A 4 -21.49 -14.09 -26.56
N ARG A 5 -21.52 -14.35 -25.25
CA ARG A 5 -22.22 -13.57 -24.21
C ARG A 5 -21.41 -12.30 -23.89
N THR A 6 -22.05 -11.14 -23.87
CA THR A 6 -21.54 -9.92 -23.22
C THR A 6 -22.58 -9.41 -22.24
N ARG A 7 -22.38 -9.66 -20.94
CA ARG A 7 -23.03 -8.91 -19.85
C ARG A 7 -22.13 -7.71 -19.53
N ARG A 8 -22.57 -6.50 -19.88
CA ARG A 8 -21.99 -5.26 -19.35
C ARG A 8 -22.36 -5.16 -17.87
N ARG A 9 -21.36 -5.18 -16.99
CA ARG A 9 -21.44 -4.65 -15.63
C ARG A 9 -21.48 -3.13 -15.74
N LEU A 10 -22.62 -2.51 -15.43
CA LEU A 10 -22.62 -1.11 -15.00
C LEU A 10 -22.14 -1.11 -13.54
N VAL A 11 -20.96 -0.54 -13.32
CA VAL A 11 -20.49 -0.12 -12.01
C VAL A 11 -21.30 1.14 -11.66
N ALA A 12 -22.26 1.00 -10.75
CA ALA A 12 -22.91 2.15 -10.14
C ALA A 12 -21.99 2.64 -9.02
N LEU A 13 -21.37 3.81 -9.23
CA LEU A 13 -20.80 4.61 -8.16
C LEU A 13 -21.94 5.02 -7.23
N LEU A 14 -21.99 4.40 -6.05
CA LEU A 14 -22.84 4.82 -4.95
C LEU A 14 -22.07 5.90 -4.18
N THR A 15 -22.55 7.14 -4.29
CA THR A 15 -22.16 8.25 -3.42
C THR A 15 -22.83 8.09 -2.04
N PRO A 16 -22.31 8.72 -0.97
CA PRO A 16 -22.80 8.52 0.40
C PRO A 16 -24.26 8.98 0.66
N HIS A 17 -24.94 9.55 -0.34
CA HIS A 17 -26.31 10.04 -0.21
C HIS A 17 -27.39 8.94 -0.32
N ALA A 18 -27.04 7.71 -0.72
CA ALA A 18 -28.02 6.64 -0.94
C ALA A 18 -28.35 5.81 0.30
N LEU A 19 -27.55 5.89 1.37
CA LEU A 19 -27.79 5.10 2.60
C LEU A 19 -28.80 5.78 3.55
N ALA A 20 -28.95 7.11 3.47
CA ALA A 20 -29.93 7.86 4.26
C ALA A 20 -31.39 7.59 3.85
N LEU A 21 -31.63 7.14 2.61
CA LEU A 21 -32.98 6.94 2.07
C LEU A 21 -33.53 5.51 2.30
N ALA A 22 -32.67 4.54 2.62
CA ALA A 22 -33.06 3.14 2.78
C ALA A 22 -33.49 2.77 4.22
N LEU A 23 -33.19 3.59 5.22
CA LEU A 23 -33.62 3.37 6.61
C LEU A 23 -35.06 3.85 6.89
N MET A 24 -35.72 4.54 5.96
CA MET A 24 -37.07 5.08 6.17
C MET A 24 -38.23 4.09 5.88
N LEU A 25 -37.96 2.82 5.56
CA LEU A 25 -39.00 1.88 5.09
C LEU A 25 -39.17 0.58 5.89
N THR A 26 -38.59 0.48 7.08
CA THR A 26 -38.94 -0.61 8.02
C THR A 26 -39.57 -0.03 9.27
N GLY A 27 -40.88 -0.24 9.39
CA GLY A 27 -41.77 0.22 10.45
C GLY A 27 -41.12 0.42 11.82
N SER A 28 -40.90 1.68 12.14
CA SER A 28 -40.92 2.18 13.51
C SER A 28 -42.23 2.93 13.66
N THR A 29 -42.96 2.63 14.74
CA THR A 29 -44.09 3.43 15.19
C THR A 29 -43.72 4.90 15.12
N ALA A 30 -44.44 5.69 14.32
CA ALA A 30 -44.32 7.13 14.34
C ALA A 30 -44.60 7.60 15.77
N PHE A 31 -43.54 7.91 16.51
CA PHE A 31 -43.63 8.85 17.61
C PHE A 31 -44.00 10.17 16.93
N ALA A 32 -45.30 10.49 16.92
CA ALA A 32 -45.70 11.86 16.70
C ALA A 32 -45.13 12.65 17.89
N GLN A 33 -43.98 13.30 17.72
CA GLN A 33 -43.51 14.28 18.69
C GLN A 33 -44.67 15.27 18.88
N ASN A 34 -45.11 15.42 20.13
CA ASN A 34 -46.15 16.37 20.47
C ASN A 34 -45.50 17.76 20.43
N LEU A 35 -45.34 18.33 19.25
CA LEU A 35 -44.82 19.68 19.08
C LEU A 35 -45.58 20.63 20.01
N VAL A 36 -44.90 21.15 21.02
CA VAL A 36 -45.48 22.16 21.90
C VAL A 36 -45.36 23.51 21.22
N LYS A 37 -46.49 23.98 20.71
CA LYS A 37 -46.57 25.28 20.06
C LYS A 37 -46.09 26.38 21.01
N PRO A 38 -45.13 27.22 20.59
CA PRO A 38 -44.78 28.42 21.31
C PRO A 38 -45.90 29.45 21.20
N LYS A 39 -45.86 30.44 22.09
CA LYS A 39 -46.88 31.48 22.21
C LYS A 39 -46.37 32.82 21.70
N MET A 40 -47.08 33.43 20.76
CA MET A 40 -46.69 34.69 20.14
C MET A 40 -47.79 35.74 20.25
N LEU A 41 -47.45 36.95 20.70
CA LEU A 41 -48.36 38.10 20.62
C LEU A 41 -47.94 38.99 19.46
N VAL A 42 -48.82 39.17 18.48
CA VAL A 42 -48.56 40.12 17.39
C VAL A 42 -48.99 41.50 17.84
N VAL A 43 -48.05 42.45 17.88
CA VAL A 43 -48.30 43.88 18.05
C VAL A 43 -48.33 44.49 16.65
N PHE A 44 -49.54 44.67 16.15
CA PHE A 44 -49.83 45.21 14.83
C PHE A 44 -49.87 46.73 14.89
N ASP A 45 -49.08 47.38 14.03
CA ASP A 45 -49.12 48.81 13.86
C ASP A 45 -50.44 49.26 13.25
N SER A 46 -51.19 50.01 14.03
CA SER A 46 -52.45 50.62 13.65
C SER A 46 -52.35 52.15 13.60
N SER A 47 -51.14 52.70 13.44
CA SER A 47 -50.91 54.13 13.32
C SER A 47 -51.38 54.67 11.96
N GLY A 48 -51.51 55.99 11.85
CA GLY A 48 -52.00 56.63 10.63
C GLY A 48 -51.14 56.39 9.39
N SER A 49 -49.83 56.18 9.55
CA SER A 49 -48.88 55.95 8.44
C SER A 49 -49.14 54.65 7.71
N MET A 50 -49.76 53.66 8.36
CA MET A 50 -50.13 52.39 7.73
C MET A 50 -51.16 52.54 6.59
N THR A 51 -51.78 53.70 6.43
CA THR A 51 -52.67 54.01 5.31
C THR A 51 -51.94 54.41 4.03
N TRP A 52 -50.61 54.44 4.05
CA TRP A 52 -49.78 54.91 2.94
C TRP A 52 -49.25 53.71 2.14
N THR A 53 -48.69 53.97 0.95
CA THR A 53 -48.01 52.92 0.18
C THR A 53 -46.67 52.54 0.82
N PRO A 54 -46.16 51.30 0.64
CA PRO A 54 -44.83 50.91 1.12
C PRO A 54 -43.68 51.70 0.51
N THR A 55 -43.80 52.10 -0.77
CA THR A 55 -42.75 52.78 -1.51
C THR A 55 -42.70 54.28 -1.22
N ARG A 56 -41.50 54.81 -0.97
CA ARG A 56 -41.27 56.17 -0.46
C ARG A 56 -41.52 57.26 -1.51
N GLU A 57 -42.77 57.60 -1.80
CA GLU A 57 -43.10 58.81 -2.54
C GLU A 57 -43.26 60.02 -1.59
N ARG A 58 -42.11 60.49 -1.07
CA ARG A 58 -41.86 61.78 -0.39
C ARG A 58 -42.76 62.20 0.79
N GLU A 59 -42.11 62.52 1.91
CA GLU A 59 -42.62 63.46 2.91
C GLU A 59 -43.07 64.77 2.24
N CYS A 60 -44.36 65.09 2.35
CA CYS A 60 -44.87 66.36 1.91
C CYS A 60 -44.62 67.45 2.96
N VAL A 61 -43.55 68.20 2.76
CA VAL A 61 -43.41 69.53 3.33
C VAL A 61 -44.31 70.45 2.52
N TRP A 62 -45.39 70.94 3.12
CA TRP A 62 -46.28 71.92 2.50
C TRP A 62 -45.48 73.05 1.84
N THR A 63 -45.53 73.22 0.52
CA THR A 63 -44.84 74.32 -0.16
C THR A 63 -45.84 75.30 -0.74
N CYS A 64 -45.57 76.59 -0.53
CA CYS A 64 -46.36 77.67 -1.08
C CYS A 64 -45.79 78.10 -2.45
N ALA A 65 -46.64 78.59 -3.35
CA ALA A 65 -46.36 78.71 -4.80
C ALA A 65 -45.25 79.71 -5.24
N LEU A 66 -44.39 80.19 -4.33
CA LEU A 66 -43.22 81.01 -4.65
C LEU A 66 -41.94 80.40 -4.05
N PRO A 67 -40.77 80.59 -4.68
CA PRO A 67 -39.56 79.88 -4.33
C PRO A 67 -38.95 80.47 -3.04
N GLN A 68 -39.48 80.06 -1.89
CA GLN A 68 -38.73 79.99 -0.64
C GLN A 68 -39.07 78.67 0.04
N GLN A 69 -38.04 77.90 0.34
CA GLN A 69 -38.14 76.62 1.04
C GLN A 69 -38.68 76.88 2.46
N GLY A 70 -39.84 76.32 2.78
CA GLY A 70 -40.44 76.36 4.12
C GLY A 70 -41.82 75.69 4.14
N ALA A 71 -42.10 74.95 5.21
CA ALA A 71 -43.36 74.25 5.48
C ALA A 71 -44.51 75.25 5.73
N CYS A 72 -45.61 75.16 4.98
CA CYS A 72 -46.86 75.90 5.25
C CYS A 72 -47.69 75.14 6.34
N TYR A 73 -47.97 75.76 7.49
CA TYR A 73 -48.66 75.13 8.63
C TYR A 73 -50.11 75.63 8.82
N ASP A 74 -50.95 74.78 9.40
CA ASP A 74 -52.29 75.05 9.92
C ASP A 74 -52.24 75.98 11.15
N GLY A 75 -52.89 77.15 11.03
CA GLY A 75 -53.69 77.68 12.13
C GLY A 75 -53.00 78.24 13.37
N ASN A 76 -51.97 79.07 13.22
CA ASN A 76 -51.78 80.30 14.02
C ASN A 76 -50.59 81.09 13.47
N ASN A 77 -50.78 82.39 13.24
CA ASN A 77 -49.82 83.31 12.61
C ASN A 77 -48.40 83.30 13.21
N ALA A 78 -47.55 82.38 12.78
CA ALA A 78 -46.11 82.44 12.97
C ALA A 78 -45.39 81.73 11.80
N ASN A 79 -45.07 82.54 10.78
CA ASN A 79 -44.04 82.34 9.75
C ASN A 79 -44.22 81.19 8.73
N GLY A 80 -44.66 81.52 7.51
CA GLY A 80 -44.46 80.68 6.32
C GLY A 80 -45.09 81.20 5.02
N CYS A 81 -46.29 81.78 5.07
CA CYS A 81 -47.07 82.17 3.88
C CYS A 81 -47.56 83.62 3.96
N PRO A 82 -47.55 84.41 2.87
CA PRO A 82 -48.20 85.72 2.83
C PRO A 82 -49.72 85.60 2.99
N ALA A 83 -50.34 86.56 3.71
CA ALA A 83 -51.79 86.62 3.88
C ALA A 83 -52.52 86.71 2.51
N GLY A 84 -53.46 85.79 2.26
CA GLY A 84 -54.28 85.75 1.05
C GLY A 84 -53.85 84.73 -0.02
N VAL A 85 -52.82 83.93 0.23
CA VAL A 85 -52.45 82.78 -0.62
C VAL A 85 -53.00 81.49 0.04
N PRO A 86 -53.95 80.77 -0.59
CA PRO A 86 -54.40 79.49 -0.08
C PRO A 86 -53.27 78.46 -0.20
N CYS A 87 -53.06 77.63 0.83
CA CYS A 87 -52.37 76.36 0.65
C CYS A 87 -53.19 75.57 -0.38
N LEU A 88 -52.60 75.27 -1.53
CA LEU A 88 -53.21 74.36 -2.50
C LEU A 88 -52.77 72.95 -2.14
N ASP A 89 -53.67 71.97 -2.27
CA ASP A 89 -53.31 70.56 -2.20
C ASP A 89 -52.19 70.31 -3.23
N ASP A 90 -51.03 69.84 -2.77
CA ASP A 90 -49.98 69.46 -3.70
C ASP A 90 -50.37 68.12 -4.33
N LEU A 91 -50.87 68.16 -5.57
CA LEU A 91 -51.22 66.98 -6.38
C LEU A 91 -50.03 66.04 -6.64
N ARG A 92 -48.80 66.42 -6.26
CA ARG A 92 -47.60 65.56 -6.26
C ARG A 92 -47.38 64.82 -4.92
N CYS A 93 -48.28 65.00 -3.96
CA CYS A 93 -48.35 64.25 -2.70
C CYS A 93 -49.23 62.99 -2.78
N ALA A 94 -49.77 62.65 -3.94
CA ALA A 94 -50.24 61.28 -4.17
C ALA A 94 -48.98 60.40 -4.20
N PRO A 95 -48.84 59.46 -3.23
CA PRO A 95 -49.76 58.34 -3.15
C PRO A 95 -50.24 58.04 -1.72
N TRP A 96 -51.18 58.83 -1.24
CA TRP A 96 -51.98 58.40 -0.11
C TRP A 96 -53.02 57.42 -0.62
N THR A 97 -53.03 56.18 -0.13
CA THR A 97 -54.19 55.32 -0.42
C THR A 97 -55.38 55.72 0.44
N TYR A 98 -55.17 56.27 1.65
CA TYR A 98 -56.21 56.65 2.63
C TYR A 98 -57.22 55.52 2.92
N GLY A 99 -56.79 54.26 2.81
CA GLY A 99 -57.63 53.09 3.01
C GLY A 99 -57.00 52.06 3.92
N ASP A 100 -57.87 51.36 4.66
CA ASP A 100 -57.49 50.16 5.41
C ASP A 100 -57.65 48.88 4.55
N GLY A 101 -58.09 49.04 3.30
CA GLY A 101 -58.27 47.95 2.36
C GLY A 101 -59.63 47.26 2.42
N SER A 102 -60.50 47.66 3.34
CA SER A 102 -61.86 47.11 3.48
C SER A 102 -62.80 47.57 2.38
N LEU A 103 -63.93 46.88 2.19
CA LEU A 103 -64.97 47.33 1.26
C LEU A 103 -65.54 48.72 1.62
N ALA A 104 -65.54 49.06 2.91
CA ALA A 104 -66.03 50.34 3.41
C ALA A 104 -64.98 51.47 3.25
N TYR A 105 -63.69 51.13 3.33
CA TYR A 105 -62.57 52.06 3.25
C TYR A 105 -61.42 51.50 2.40
N PRO A 106 -61.67 51.24 1.09
CA PRO A 106 -60.75 50.49 0.24
C PRO A 106 -59.44 51.24 -0.02
N GLY A 107 -59.49 52.58 -0.05
CA GLY A 107 -58.37 53.43 -0.40
C GLY A 107 -58.23 53.66 -1.91
N LEU A 108 -57.08 54.17 -2.35
CA LEU A 108 -56.75 54.42 -3.76
C LEU A 108 -55.95 53.27 -4.36
N ASP A 109 -56.28 52.95 -5.61
CA ASP A 109 -55.52 52.12 -6.54
C ASP A 109 -54.38 52.95 -7.14
N HIS A 110 -53.15 52.74 -6.67
CA HIS A 110 -51.96 53.48 -7.09
C HIS A 110 -51.27 52.84 -8.30
N ASP A 111 -51.30 51.51 -8.42
CA ASP A 111 -50.65 50.80 -9.53
C ASP A 111 -51.53 50.71 -10.81
N GLY A 112 -52.81 51.10 -10.71
CA GLY A 112 -53.77 51.15 -11.80
C GLY A 112 -54.34 49.78 -12.19
N ASN A 113 -54.25 48.78 -11.30
CA ASN A 113 -54.70 47.41 -11.55
C ASN A 113 -56.23 47.22 -11.39
N GLY A 114 -56.94 48.24 -10.88
CA GLY A 114 -58.37 48.25 -10.62
C GLY A 114 -58.78 47.81 -9.21
N LEU A 115 -57.82 47.56 -8.32
CA LEU A 115 -57.98 47.16 -6.93
C LEU A 115 -57.32 48.20 -6.02
N SER A 116 -57.91 48.47 -4.86
CA SER A 116 -57.29 49.35 -3.86
C SER A 116 -56.46 48.53 -2.86
N ASP A 117 -55.43 47.83 -3.34
CA ASP A 117 -54.60 46.91 -2.55
C ASP A 117 -53.19 47.43 -2.21
N ASP A 118 -52.92 48.72 -2.48
CA ASP A 118 -51.59 49.31 -2.36
C ASP A 118 -51.21 49.80 -0.96
N SER A 119 -52.16 49.83 -0.01
CA SER A 119 -51.89 50.36 1.33
C SER A 119 -51.06 49.40 2.16
N ARG A 120 -50.17 49.93 3.02
CA ARG A 120 -49.39 49.11 3.96
C ARG A 120 -50.33 48.27 4.84
N MET A 121 -51.44 48.85 5.27
CA MET A 121 -52.49 48.16 6.03
C MET A 121 -53.06 46.96 5.27
N TYR A 122 -53.48 47.13 4.01
CA TYR A 122 -54.00 46.03 3.19
C TYR A 122 -52.94 44.92 3.01
N ILE A 123 -51.74 45.31 2.59
CA ILE A 123 -50.64 44.37 2.32
C ILE A 123 -50.26 43.60 3.58
N ALA A 124 -50.21 44.27 4.74
CA ALA A 124 -49.88 43.65 6.02
C ALA A 124 -50.95 42.64 6.45
N LYS A 125 -52.23 42.98 6.37
CA LYS A 125 -53.35 42.07 6.65
C LYS A 125 -53.29 40.83 5.77
N GLU A 126 -53.12 41.02 4.46
CA GLU A 126 -53.06 39.92 3.50
C GLU A 126 -51.83 39.02 3.71
N ALA A 127 -50.66 39.60 4.01
CA ALA A 127 -49.46 38.83 4.31
C ALA A 127 -49.65 37.98 5.59
N MET A 128 -50.19 38.58 6.66
CA MET A 128 -50.43 37.88 7.92
C MET A 128 -51.49 36.78 7.79
N LYS A 129 -52.60 37.06 7.09
CA LYS A 129 -53.65 36.09 6.78
C LYS A 129 -53.11 34.86 6.09
N THR A 130 -52.24 35.03 5.09
CA THR A 130 -51.70 33.91 4.33
C THR A 130 -50.58 33.15 5.06
N THR A 131 -49.72 33.84 5.81
CA THR A 131 -48.48 33.25 6.33
C THR A 131 -48.60 32.86 7.79
N LEU A 132 -49.11 33.77 8.64
CA LEU A 132 -49.12 33.58 10.09
C LEU A 132 -50.36 32.80 10.55
N PHE A 133 -51.51 33.06 9.93
CA PHE A 133 -52.78 32.41 10.33
C PHE A 133 -53.07 31.12 9.56
N GLY A 134 -52.24 30.80 8.56
CA GLY A 134 -52.23 29.52 7.87
C GLY A 134 -51.38 28.44 8.56
N THR A 135 -50.55 28.78 9.56
CA THR A 135 -49.66 27.82 10.22
C THR A 135 -50.30 27.14 11.42
N SER A 136 -50.07 25.83 11.56
CA SER A 136 -50.43 25.05 12.74
C SER A 136 -49.38 25.12 13.85
N GLU A 137 -48.24 25.74 13.62
CA GLU A 137 -47.05 25.60 14.46
C GLU A 137 -47.02 26.54 15.68
N LEU A 138 -47.81 27.63 15.67
CA LEU A 138 -47.83 28.65 16.73
C LEU A 138 -49.19 28.81 17.40
N GLU A 139 -49.21 29.19 18.68
CA GLU A 139 -50.37 29.78 19.34
C GLU A 139 -50.21 31.30 19.34
N PHE A 140 -51.10 32.03 18.67
CA PHE A 140 -50.96 33.48 18.50
C PHE A 140 -52.13 34.28 19.08
N GLY A 141 -51.81 35.48 19.55
CA GLY A 141 -52.76 36.54 19.92
C GLY A 141 -52.56 37.78 19.05
N LEU A 142 -53.56 38.66 19.05
CA LEU A 142 -53.52 39.93 18.33
C LEU A 142 -53.64 41.10 19.30
N MET A 143 -52.73 42.05 19.14
CA MET A 143 -52.68 43.32 19.83
C MET A 143 -52.44 44.42 18.80
N ARG A 144 -52.97 45.61 19.05
CA ARG A 144 -52.68 46.80 18.26
C ARG A 144 -52.22 47.94 19.16
N TYR A 145 -51.87 49.07 18.57
CA TYR A 145 -51.71 50.31 19.34
C TYR A 145 -53.04 50.74 19.94
N ALA A 146 -53.00 51.29 21.15
CA ALA A 146 -54.23 51.62 21.85
C ALA A 146 -54.97 52.74 21.11
N GLN A 147 -56.23 52.50 20.78
CA GLN A 147 -57.10 53.46 20.12
C GLN A 147 -58.36 53.65 20.97
N ASP A 148 -58.91 54.87 20.99
CA ASP A 148 -60.20 55.10 21.64
C ASP A 148 -61.29 54.55 20.74
N GLU A 149 -62.06 53.59 21.26
CA GLU A 149 -63.26 53.09 20.62
C GLU A 149 -64.51 53.81 21.15
N GLY A 150 -65.07 54.70 20.34
CA GLY A 150 -66.35 55.34 20.63
C GLY A 150 -67.52 54.35 20.69
N ASN A 151 -68.48 54.64 21.58
CA ASN A 151 -69.76 53.92 21.70
C ASN A 151 -70.80 54.33 20.64
N LEU A 152 -70.53 55.34 19.81
CA LEU A 152 -71.51 55.97 18.93
C LEU A 152 -70.96 56.26 17.54
N ILE A 153 -71.73 55.84 16.53
CA ILE A 153 -71.69 56.31 15.15
C ILE A 153 -71.97 57.81 15.14
N ARG A 154 -70.91 58.63 15.22
CA ARG A 154 -70.92 60.10 15.27
C ARG A 154 -71.43 60.71 16.58
N ALA A 155 -70.57 61.49 17.20
CA ALA A 155 -70.95 62.82 17.68
C ALA A 155 -69.89 63.80 17.19
N THR A 156 -70.25 64.68 16.28
CA THR A 156 -69.46 65.88 15.97
C THR A 156 -69.17 66.62 17.28
N GLY A 157 -67.97 66.46 17.83
CA GLY A 157 -67.49 67.24 18.95
C GLY A 157 -67.36 68.69 18.50
N ARG A 158 -68.27 69.56 18.95
CA ARG A 158 -68.07 71.01 18.84
C ARG A 158 -66.90 71.38 19.73
N CYS A 159 -65.79 71.83 19.15
CA CYS A 159 -64.79 72.61 19.86
C CYS A 159 -65.50 73.79 20.55
N SER A 160 -65.36 73.92 21.88
CA SER A 160 -66.08 74.91 22.69
C SER A 160 -65.65 76.37 22.46
N GLY A 161 -64.67 76.60 21.57
CA GLY A 161 -64.17 77.93 21.21
C GLY A 161 -64.03 78.18 19.70
N CYS A 162 -64.47 77.26 18.83
CA CYS A 162 -64.31 77.39 17.39
C CYS A 162 -65.60 77.90 16.72
N ASP A 163 -65.49 78.68 15.64
CA ASP A 163 -66.66 79.11 14.87
C ASP A 163 -67.38 77.92 14.21
N ALA A 164 -68.60 78.13 13.74
CA ALA A 164 -69.48 77.09 13.22
C ALA A 164 -68.97 76.29 12.00
N GLN A 165 -67.74 76.53 11.53
CA GLN A 165 -67.13 75.83 10.38
C GLN A 165 -66.00 74.84 10.75
N HIS A 166 -65.56 74.76 12.00
CA HIS A 166 -64.45 73.89 12.40
C HIS A 166 -64.92 72.65 13.16
N VAL A 167 -65.07 71.55 12.42
CA VAL A 167 -65.30 70.19 12.93
C VAL A 167 -63.95 69.47 12.86
N TYR A 168 -63.53 68.80 13.94
CA TYR A 168 -62.39 67.88 13.88
C TYR A 168 -62.74 66.78 12.87
N ARG A 169 -62.03 66.77 11.74
CA ARG A 169 -62.17 65.77 10.69
C ARG A 169 -61.07 64.75 10.87
N SER A 170 -61.44 63.49 11.00
CA SER A 170 -60.49 62.41 10.72
C SER A 170 -60.05 62.52 9.25
N GLN A 171 -58.86 62.00 8.90
CA GLN A 171 -58.41 61.90 7.51
C GLN A 171 -59.45 61.18 6.60
N TYR A 172 -60.29 60.34 7.20
CA TYR A 172 -61.40 59.64 6.53
C TYR A 172 -62.68 60.48 6.33
N ASP A 173 -62.78 61.69 6.90
CA ASP A 173 -63.92 62.61 6.70
C ASP A 173 -63.79 63.51 5.45
N ALA A 174 -62.68 63.42 4.71
CA ALA A 174 -62.34 64.40 3.68
C ALA A 174 -62.76 64.04 2.23
N PHE A 175 -63.09 62.80 1.88
CA PHE A 175 -63.22 62.37 0.46
C PHE A 175 -64.37 61.37 0.18
N PRO A 176 -64.83 61.20 -1.10
CA PRO A 176 -66.20 61.49 -1.50
C PRO A 176 -67.10 60.24 -1.53
N PHE A 177 -67.24 59.52 -0.42
CA PHE A 177 -68.37 58.61 -0.22
C PHE A 177 -69.30 59.14 0.87
N GLY A 178 -69.93 60.27 0.56
CA GLY A 178 -71.17 60.71 1.19
C GLY A 178 -71.05 61.23 2.63
N ILE A 179 -71.57 62.44 2.82
CA ILE A 179 -72.20 62.81 4.09
C ILE A 179 -73.38 61.86 4.37
N GLY A 180 -73.09 60.70 4.97
CA GLY A 180 -74.09 59.73 5.38
C GLY A 180 -73.54 58.32 5.46
N GLN A 181 -73.39 57.83 6.70
CA GLN A 181 -73.16 56.43 7.09
C GLN A 181 -71.71 55.89 7.21
N GLY A 182 -70.70 56.76 7.29
CA GLY A 182 -69.41 56.40 7.90
C GLY A 182 -69.39 56.77 9.38
N ALA A 183 -69.26 55.77 10.26
CA ALA A 183 -69.05 55.93 11.69
C ALA A 183 -67.56 56.06 11.97
N ILE A 184 -67.09 57.20 12.49
CA ILE A 184 -65.77 57.26 13.10
C ILE A 184 -65.96 56.85 14.55
N ASN A 185 -65.52 55.65 14.90
CA ASN A 185 -65.40 55.22 16.29
C ASN A 185 -63.95 55.15 16.74
N TYR A 186 -62.97 55.38 15.86
CA TYR A 186 -61.57 55.54 16.21
C TYR A 186 -61.29 57.03 16.29
N ASP A 187 -61.35 57.58 17.51
CA ASP A 187 -60.95 58.97 17.73
C ASP A 187 -59.48 58.95 18.17
N GLY A 188 -58.56 58.81 17.20
CA GLY A 188 -57.13 58.89 17.44
C GLY A 188 -56.65 60.21 18.07
N GLN A 189 -57.55 61.16 18.36
CA GLN A 189 -57.21 62.46 18.96
C GLN A 189 -57.31 62.51 20.49
N LEU A 190 -57.98 61.57 21.16
CA LEU A 190 -58.26 61.67 22.62
C LEU A 190 -57.37 60.82 23.54
N ILE A 191 -56.88 59.65 23.09
CA ILE A 191 -55.76 58.98 23.76
C ILE A 191 -54.47 59.51 23.17
N SER A 192 -53.91 60.52 23.83
CA SER A 192 -52.47 60.78 23.78
C SER A 192 -51.71 59.47 24.05
N CYS A 193 -50.45 59.40 23.64
CA CYS A 193 -49.39 58.41 23.90
C CYS A 193 -49.31 57.69 25.28
N GLN A 194 -50.25 57.95 26.18
CA GLN A 194 -50.44 57.44 27.52
C GLN A 194 -50.94 55.99 27.61
N ARG A 195 -51.71 55.48 26.63
CA ARG A 195 -52.09 54.05 26.59
C ARG A 195 -51.27 53.42 25.49
N GLY A 196 -50.42 52.46 25.84
CA GLY A 196 -49.49 51.83 24.92
C GLY A 196 -50.20 51.03 23.83
N GLY A 197 -50.57 49.80 24.14
CA GLY A 197 -51.33 48.95 23.21
C GLY A 197 -52.52 48.25 23.85
N GLU A 198 -53.37 47.70 23.00
CA GLU A 198 -54.63 47.05 23.35
C GLU A 198 -54.67 45.63 22.79
N VAL A 199 -54.88 44.64 23.66
CA VAL A 199 -55.03 43.24 23.26
C VAL A 199 -56.45 43.03 22.73
N LEU A 200 -56.57 42.71 21.44
CA LEU A 200 -57.84 42.44 20.77
C LEU A 200 -58.24 40.98 20.91
N VAL A 201 -57.27 40.08 20.68
CA VAL A 201 -57.46 38.65 20.82
C VAL A 201 -56.36 38.10 21.74
N PRO A 202 -56.71 37.59 22.95
CA PRO A 202 -55.73 37.07 23.88
C PRO A 202 -55.10 35.79 23.35
N ILE A 203 -53.86 35.51 23.78
CA ILE A 203 -53.17 34.25 23.50
C ILE A 203 -53.84 33.14 24.31
N ALA A 204 -54.84 32.49 23.72
CA ALA A 204 -55.51 31.32 24.27
C ALA A 204 -55.47 30.18 23.23
N ASN A 205 -56.04 29.01 23.53
CA ASN A 205 -56.23 27.90 22.58
C ASN A 205 -57.24 28.29 21.47
N GLN A 206 -56.96 29.37 20.77
CA GLN A 206 -57.82 30.05 19.83
C GLN A 206 -57.85 29.32 18.50
N THR A 207 -59.02 29.27 17.89
CA THR A 207 -59.15 29.00 16.46
C THR A 207 -58.75 30.28 15.71
N GLY A 208 -57.82 30.20 14.75
CA GLY A 208 -57.34 31.36 13.96
C GLY A 208 -58.45 32.23 13.35
N ASN A 209 -59.65 31.69 13.22
CA ASN A 209 -60.88 32.38 12.83
C ASN A 209 -61.19 33.67 13.61
N GLN A 210 -60.86 33.77 14.91
CA GLN A 210 -61.15 34.98 15.70
C GLN A 210 -60.21 36.16 15.41
N ILE A 211 -59.02 35.89 14.88
CA ILE A 211 -58.04 36.93 14.53
C ILE A 211 -58.24 37.34 13.08
N LEU A 212 -58.60 36.38 12.23
CA LEU A 212 -58.93 36.62 10.83
C LEU A 212 -60.09 37.58 10.65
N SER A 213 -61.07 37.58 11.56
CA SER A 213 -62.22 38.47 11.48
C SER A 213 -61.86 39.96 11.69
N TRP A 214 -60.71 40.26 12.33
CA TRP A 214 -60.19 41.64 12.43
C TRP A 214 -59.39 42.08 11.18
N MET A 215 -59.17 41.17 10.23
CA MET A 215 -58.29 41.35 9.06
C MET A 215 -58.88 40.70 7.79
N ASP A 216 -60.20 40.63 7.68
CA ASP A 216 -60.86 39.97 6.55
C ASP A 216 -61.36 40.94 5.48
N HIS A 217 -61.11 42.25 5.66
CA HIS A 217 -61.57 43.35 4.80
C HIS A 217 -63.07 43.63 4.87
N ASP A 218 -63.80 43.04 5.82
CA ASP A 218 -65.20 43.32 6.08
C ASP A 218 -65.38 44.12 7.37
N GLU A 219 -66.24 45.13 7.33
CA GLU A 219 -66.53 45.94 8.52
C GLU A 219 -67.87 45.47 9.11
N ASP A 220 -67.77 44.52 10.04
CA ASP A 220 -68.93 43.89 10.67
C ASP A 220 -69.61 44.78 11.72
N PHE A 221 -68.91 45.79 12.27
CA PHE A 221 -69.43 46.74 13.24
C PHE A 221 -69.75 48.11 12.59
N PRO A 222 -70.85 48.80 12.96
CA PRO A 222 -71.85 48.50 13.98
C PRO A 222 -73.02 47.65 13.45
N TYR A 223 -72.89 47.12 12.23
CA TYR A 223 -73.96 46.41 11.54
C TYR A 223 -74.36 45.11 12.26
N SER A 224 -73.41 44.53 13.00
CA SER A 224 -73.61 43.49 14.00
C SER A 224 -73.14 43.98 15.38
N ALA A 225 -73.99 43.85 16.41
CA ALA A 225 -73.63 44.17 17.79
C ALA A 225 -72.55 43.23 18.39
N GLN A 226 -72.26 42.13 17.69
CA GLN A 226 -71.22 41.15 18.00
C GLN A 226 -70.15 41.08 16.91
N GLY A 227 -70.27 41.91 15.88
CA GLY A 227 -69.29 42.04 14.81
C GLY A 227 -68.03 42.68 15.37
N ASP A 228 -66.90 42.18 14.94
CA ASP A 228 -65.63 42.84 15.17
C ASP A 228 -65.42 44.00 14.21
N ARG A 229 -64.40 44.78 14.53
CA ARG A 229 -64.07 46.00 13.81
C ARG A 229 -62.85 45.68 12.97
N GLU A 230 -62.89 46.02 11.69
CA GLU A 230 -61.72 45.82 10.85
C GLU A 230 -60.56 46.68 11.38
N LEU A 231 -59.32 46.15 11.35
CA LEU A 231 -58.15 46.92 11.77
C LEU A 231 -57.96 48.17 10.91
N ARG A 232 -57.68 49.32 11.53
CA ARG A 232 -57.53 50.61 10.83
C ARG A 232 -56.31 51.39 11.29
N GLY A 233 -55.69 52.08 10.33
CA GLY A 233 -54.58 52.99 10.57
C GLY A 233 -55.09 54.37 11.00
N ASP A 234 -54.91 54.72 12.28
CA ASP A 234 -55.17 56.05 12.83
C ASP A 234 -54.37 56.30 14.12
N GLY A 235 -53.92 57.55 14.29
CA GLY A 235 -53.16 58.00 15.47
C GLY A 235 -51.64 57.81 15.38
N ASN A 236 -50.99 57.95 16.53
CA ASN A 236 -49.53 57.89 16.69
C ASN A 236 -49.00 56.44 16.77
N THR A 237 -47.68 56.30 16.88
CA THR A 237 -46.92 55.04 16.91
C THR A 237 -46.27 54.83 18.30
N PRO A 238 -47.01 54.37 19.33
CA PRO A 238 -46.52 54.17 20.70
C PRO A 238 -45.85 52.80 20.90
N ILE A 239 -44.71 52.57 20.26
CA ILE A 239 -44.00 51.28 20.28
C ILE A 239 -43.59 50.89 21.71
N ALA A 240 -42.86 51.73 22.44
CA ALA A 240 -42.38 51.46 23.79
C ALA A 240 -43.54 51.22 24.77
N GLY A 241 -44.59 52.03 24.67
CA GLY A 241 -45.82 51.81 25.44
C GLY A 241 -46.49 50.48 25.12
N SER A 242 -46.53 50.10 23.85
CA SER A 242 -47.14 48.84 23.39
C SER A 242 -46.36 47.64 23.87
N LEU A 243 -45.02 47.66 23.82
CA LEU A 243 -44.18 46.60 24.37
C LEU A 243 -44.37 46.46 25.90
N ARG A 244 -44.51 47.56 26.64
CA ARG A 244 -44.84 47.51 28.09
C ARG A 244 -46.25 46.95 28.35
N SER A 245 -47.19 47.18 27.44
CA SER A 245 -48.54 46.63 27.52
C SER A 245 -48.53 45.11 27.21
N ALA A 246 -47.71 44.68 26.25
CA ALA A 246 -47.45 43.26 25.98
C ALA A 246 -46.78 42.56 27.18
N LEU A 247 -45.80 43.21 27.83
CA LEU A 247 -45.16 42.73 29.05
C LEU A 247 -46.19 42.46 30.15
N ALA A 248 -47.08 43.41 30.41
CA ALA A 248 -48.15 43.24 31.38
C ALA A 248 -49.08 42.08 31.00
N HIS A 249 -49.44 41.93 29.72
CA HIS A 249 -50.26 40.81 29.26
C HIS A 249 -49.59 39.45 29.51
N PHE A 250 -48.30 39.30 29.17
CA PHE A 250 -47.57 38.05 29.41
C PHE A 250 -47.45 37.74 30.90
N ARG A 251 -47.01 38.72 31.70
CA ARG A 251 -46.80 38.57 33.16
C ARG A 251 -48.09 38.24 33.90
N ASP A 252 -49.18 38.93 33.57
CA ASP A 252 -50.39 38.90 34.39
C ASP A 252 -51.43 37.89 33.87
N THR A 253 -51.39 37.52 32.58
CA THR A 253 -52.42 36.69 31.93
C THR A 253 -51.87 35.42 31.28
N VAL A 254 -50.86 35.53 30.41
CA VAL A 254 -50.47 34.40 29.54
C VAL A 254 -49.64 33.36 30.28
N ILE A 255 -48.55 33.75 30.93
CA ILE A 255 -47.59 32.84 31.55
C ILE A 255 -48.19 32.16 32.79
N PRO A 256 -48.88 32.87 33.72
CA PRO A 256 -49.48 32.22 34.89
C PRO A 256 -50.57 31.19 34.54
N ALA A 257 -51.23 31.35 33.40
CA ALA A 257 -52.25 30.43 32.90
C ALA A 257 -51.68 29.26 32.09
N ASP A 258 -50.36 29.24 31.82
CA ASP A 258 -49.73 28.25 30.98
C ASP A 258 -49.27 27.00 31.77
N PRO A 259 -49.81 25.81 31.49
CA PRO A 259 -49.39 24.58 32.16
C PRO A 259 -47.94 24.17 31.84
N ARG A 260 -47.36 24.67 30.74
CA ARG A 260 -45.99 24.38 30.30
C ARG A 260 -45.04 25.58 30.47
N GLN A 261 -45.38 26.52 31.37
CA GLN A 261 -44.58 27.73 31.60
C GLN A 261 -43.12 27.49 31.99
N GLU A 262 -42.74 26.26 32.36
CA GLU A 262 -41.37 25.92 32.78
C GLU A 262 -40.39 25.80 31.60
N CYS A 263 -40.85 25.44 30.41
CA CYS A 263 -40.00 25.25 29.22
C CYS A 263 -40.52 26.03 27.99
N ARG A 264 -41.79 26.47 27.98
CA ARG A 264 -42.44 26.96 26.76
C ARG A 264 -41.86 28.29 26.33
N SER A 265 -41.59 28.42 25.04
CA SER A 265 -41.10 29.67 24.45
C SER A 265 -42.22 30.69 24.21
N TYR A 266 -41.93 31.96 24.56
CA TYR A 266 -42.84 33.10 24.42
C TYR A 266 -42.22 34.19 23.55
N PHE A 267 -43.03 34.81 22.70
CA PHE A 267 -42.58 35.80 21.73
C PHE A 267 -43.53 36.98 21.59
N VAL A 268 -42.98 38.14 21.24
CA VAL A 268 -43.69 39.28 20.67
C VAL A 268 -43.25 39.43 19.23
N LEU A 269 -44.19 39.64 18.31
CA LEU A 269 -43.93 40.08 16.95
C LEU A 269 -44.41 41.52 16.81
N LEU A 270 -43.48 42.47 16.74
CA LEU A 270 -43.77 43.86 16.43
C LEU A 270 -43.72 44.07 14.92
N LEU A 271 -44.86 44.33 14.29
CA LEU A 271 -44.94 44.76 12.91
C LEU A 271 -45.26 46.25 12.89
N THR A 272 -44.36 47.07 12.35
CA THR A 272 -44.51 48.54 12.31
C THR A 272 -43.99 49.13 11.03
N ASP A 273 -44.62 50.22 10.57
CA ASP A 273 -44.19 50.95 9.38
C ASP A 273 -43.40 52.23 9.68
N GLY A 274 -43.09 52.45 10.96
CA GLY A 274 -42.46 53.68 11.40
C GLY A 274 -41.71 53.54 12.71
N GLU A 275 -41.25 54.69 13.20
CA GLU A 275 -40.51 54.80 14.46
C GLU A 275 -41.41 55.38 15.56
N GLU A 276 -40.93 55.31 16.80
CA GLU A 276 -41.63 55.80 17.98
C GLU A 276 -41.91 57.31 17.90
N THR A 277 -43.19 57.68 17.93
CA THR A 277 -43.62 59.09 17.87
C THR A 277 -44.15 59.61 19.22
N CYS A 278 -44.26 58.74 20.21
CA CYS A 278 -44.94 59.02 21.47
C CYS A 278 -43.98 59.23 22.64
N GLU A 279 -42.91 58.46 22.71
CA GLU A 279 -41.81 58.65 23.65
C GLU A 279 -40.57 59.18 22.93
N VAL A 280 -40.45 60.51 22.89
CA VAL A 280 -39.33 61.21 22.24
C VAL A 280 -38.35 61.77 23.26
N ASN A 281 -37.09 61.91 22.86
CA ASN A 281 -36.06 62.57 23.65
C ASN A 281 -36.24 64.11 23.63
N GLN A 282 -35.33 64.84 24.28
CA GLN A 282 -35.39 66.31 24.36
C GLN A 282 -35.28 67.00 22.98
N GLN A 283 -34.80 66.30 21.97
CA GLN A 283 -34.66 66.75 20.59
C GLN A 283 -35.86 66.39 19.71
N GLY A 284 -36.89 65.72 20.26
CA GLY A 284 -38.06 65.28 19.51
C GLY A 284 -37.81 64.06 18.62
N LEU A 285 -36.68 63.35 18.79
CA LEU A 285 -36.39 62.09 18.12
C LEU A 285 -36.86 60.91 18.96
N PRO A 286 -37.11 59.72 18.37
CA PRO A 286 -37.42 58.50 19.11
C PRO A 286 -36.49 58.28 20.30
N ASN A 287 -37.05 58.03 21.48
CA ASN A 287 -36.27 57.72 22.67
C ASN A 287 -35.79 56.26 22.64
N GLN A 288 -34.62 56.04 22.01
CA GLN A 288 -34.00 54.73 21.89
C GLN A 288 -33.91 53.98 23.24
N ALA A 289 -33.54 54.66 24.32
CA ALA A 289 -33.41 54.03 25.64
C ALA A 289 -34.76 53.50 26.17
N ALA A 290 -35.87 54.19 25.89
CA ALA A 290 -37.20 53.74 26.28
C ALA A 290 -37.62 52.49 25.48
N LEU A 291 -37.30 52.46 24.18
CA LEU A 291 -37.56 51.33 23.30
C LEU A 291 -36.76 50.09 23.71
N GLU A 292 -35.45 50.25 23.94
CA GLU A 292 -34.57 49.17 24.40
C GLU A 292 -35.00 48.65 25.77
N THR A 293 -35.39 49.55 26.70
CA THR A 293 -35.86 49.14 28.03
C THR A 293 -37.15 48.33 27.92
N ALA A 294 -38.12 48.77 27.11
CA ALA A 294 -39.39 48.06 26.96
C ALA A 294 -39.21 46.65 26.36
N ALA A 295 -38.29 46.49 25.41
CA ALA A 295 -37.94 45.18 24.83
C ALA A 295 -37.12 44.31 25.80
N ARG A 296 -36.19 44.91 26.54
CA ARG A 296 -35.37 44.21 27.54
C ARG A 296 -36.18 43.72 28.73
N ASP A 297 -37.15 44.50 29.19
CA ASP A 297 -38.04 44.10 30.29
C ASP A 297 -38.86 42.85 29.93
N LEU A 298 -39.20 42.65 28.65
CA LEU A 298 -39.79 41.41 28.12
C LEU A 298 -38.79 40.24 28.16
N LEU A 299 -37.56 40.47 27.72
CA LEU A 299 -36.50 39.46 27.71
C LEU A 299 -36.09 39.02 29.12
N GLU A 300 -36.06 39.96 30.08
CA GLU A 300 -35.65 39.72 31.47
C GLU A 300 -36.85 39.39 32.39
N LEU A 301 -38.04 39.17 31.82
CA LEU A 301 -39.26 38.92 32.57
C LEU A 301 -39.08 37.72 33.53
N GLN A 302 -39.56 37.91 34.77
CA GLN A 302 -39.63 36.86 35.77
C GLN A 302 -41.07 36.69 36.27
N VAL A 303 -41.58 35.46 36.22
CA VAL A 303 -42.90 35.10 36.75
C VAL A 303 -42.72 34.07 37.84
N GLY A 304 -43.27 34.33 39.03
CA GLY A 304 -43.10 33.43 40.19
C GLY A 304 -41.64 33.27 40.66
N GLY A 305 -40.76 34.22 40.36
CA GLY A 305 -39.33 34.16 40.70
C GLY A 305 -38.49 33.30 39.76
N ARG A 306 -39.06 32.84 38.63
CA ARG A 306 -38.35 32.10 37.58
C ARG A 306 -38.13 33.00 36.36
N PRO A 307 -36.96 32.96 35.71
CA PRO A 307 -36.76 33.59 34.41
C PRO A 307 -37.71 33.01 33.37
N THR A 308 -38.47 33.86 32.70
CA THR A 308 -39.42 33.47 31.64
C THR A 308 -39.30 34.47 30.50
N PRO A 309 -38.20 34.39 29.72
CA PRO A 309 -37.90 35.39 28.70
C PRO A 309 -38.96 35.43 27.61
N VAL A 310 -39.41 36.63 27.26
CA VAL A 310 -40.26 36.89 26.09
C VAL A 310 -39.41 37.57 25.03
N ARG A 311 -39.10 36.87 23.94
CA ARG A 311 -38.25 37.39 22.86
C ARG A 311 -39.05 38.27 21.90
N THR A 312 -38.49 39.38 21.43
CA THR A 312 -39.20 40.33 20.56
C THR A 312 -38.64 40.31 19.14
N PHE A 313 -39.41 39.81 18.18
CA PHE A 313 -39.14 39.96 16.74
C PHE A 313 -39.68 41.30 16.26
N VAL A 314 -38.96 41.94 15.34
CA VAL A 314 -39.34 43.25 14.79
C VAL A 314 -39.35 43.18 13.27
N ILE A 315 -40.44 43.61 12.66
CA ILE A 315 -40.55 43.84 11.22
C ILE A 315 -40.80 45.33 11.00
N GLY A 316 -39.86 46.00 10.34
CA GLY A 316 -40.08 47.30 9.72
C GLY A 316 -40.69 47.11 8.33
N PHE A 317 -41.85 47.70 8.07
CA PHE A 317 -42.55 47.57 6.80
C PHE A 317 -42.67 48.90 6.06
N GLY A 318 -42.03 48.99 4.89
CA GLY A 318 -41.94 50.20 4.08
C GLY A 318 -40.49 50.62 3.85
N ASP A 319 -40.23 51.26 2.70
CA ASP A 319 -38.89 51.73 2.29
C ASP A 319 -38.25 52.71 3.28
N ASP A 320 -39.07 53.43 4.04
CA ASP A 320 -38.70 54.38 5.08
C ASP A 320 -38.22 53.72 6.38
N THR A 321 -38.59 52.46 6.63
CA THR A 321 -38.14 51.70 7.80
C THR A 321 -36.77 51.06 7.62
N ILE A 322 -36.33 50.86 6.37
CA ILE A 322 -35.09 50.13 6.05
C ILE A 322 -33.89 50.77 6.77
N GLY A 323 -33.20 49.96 7.58
CA GLY A 323 -32.01 50.38 8.29
C GLY A 323 -32.28 51.31 9.48
N SER A 324 -33.52 51.36 9.97
CA SER A 324 -33.84 52.10 11.20
C SER A 324 -32.98 51.59 12.37
N PRO A 325 -32.16 52.45 13.00
CA PRO A 325 -31.36 52.06 14.15
C PRO A 325 -32.24 51.79 15.37
N TYR A 326 -33.43 52.37 15.45
CA TYR A 326 -34.35 52.18 16.56
C TYR A 326 -35.05 50.82 16.50
N LEU A 327 -35.53 50.41 15.32
CA LEU A 327 -36.12 49.08 15.15
C LEU A 327 -35.09 47.96 15.36
N GLN A 328 -33.86 48.16 14.87
CA GLN A 328 -32.74 47.25 15.13
C GLN A 328 -32.43 47.15 16.63
N ALA A 329 -32.39 48.27 17.34
CA ALA A 329 -32.14 48.29 18.79
C ALA A 329 -33.22 47.53 19.58
N ILE A 330 -34.49 47.56 19.15
CA ILE A 330 -35.57 46.78 19.76
C ILE A 330 -35.32 45.27 19.58
N ALA A 331 -34.96 44.82 18.38
CA ALA A 331 -34.70 43.41 18.11
C ALA A 331 -33.49 42.88 18.89
N GLU A 332 -32.42 43.68 18.99
CA GLU A 332 -31.23 43.37 19.79
C GLU A 332 -31.56 43.30 21.29
N ALA A 333 -32.22 44.34 21.83
CA ALA A 333 -32.61 44.39 23.25
C ALA A 333 -33.65 43.33 23.61
N GLY A 334 -34.50 42.95 22.66
CA GLY A 334 -35.52 41.90 22.77
C GLY A 334 -34.99 40.48 22.54
N GLY A 335 -33.69 40.30 22.28
CA GLY A 335 -33.04 38.99 22.25
C GLY A 335 -33.23 38.18 20.95
N THR A 336 -33.72 38.79 19.87
CA THR A 336 -33.83 38.15 18.54
C THR A 336 -32.72 38.58 17.59
N GLY A 337 -31.95 39.62 17.96
CA GLY A 337 -30.70 39.99 17.33
C GLY A 337 -30.83 40.97 16.16
N GLN A 338 -31.71 40.72 15.19
CA GLN A 338 -31.87 41.63 14.04
C GLN A 338 -33.33 41.87 13.68
N ALA A 339 -33.62 43.11 13.27
CA ALA A 339 -34.92 43.47 12.71
C ALA A 339 -35.01 43.04 11.25
N PHE A 340 -36.18 42.58 10.85
CA PHE A 340 -36.52 42.27 9.47
C PHE A 340 -37.07 43.52 8.79
N PHE A 341 -36.77 43.71 7.52
CA PHE A 341 -37.29 44.83 6.73
C PHE A 341 -37.95 44.31 5.47
N ALA A 342 -39.16 44.78 5.21
CA ALA A 342 -39.96 44.41 4.05
C ALA A 342 -40.54 45.65 3.38
N THR A 343 -40.76 45.60 2.08
CA THR A 343 -41.23 46.75 1.27
C THR A 343 -42.40 46.38 0.36
N ASP A 344 -42.76 45.11 0.31
CA ASP A 344 -43.85 44.58 -0.47
C ASP A 344 -44.44 43.34 0.22
N ARG A 345 -45.54 42.81 -0.33
CA ARG A 345 -46.22 41.64 0.22
C ARG A 345 -45.30 40.42 0.33
N VAL A 346 -44.46 40.18 -0.67
CA VAL A 346 -43.65 38.97 -0.77
C VAL A 346 -42.52 38.99 0.25
N SER A 347 -41.78 40.10 0.33
CA SER A 347 -40.75 40.32 1.34
C SER A 347 -41.31 40.27 2.76
N LEU A 348 -42.53 40.79 2.98
CA LEU A 348 -43.21 40.70 4.27
C LEU A 348 -43.60 39.25 4.61
N GLN A 349 -44.13 38.49 3.64
CA GLN A 349 -44.44 37.08 3.81
C GLN A 349 -43.19 36.24 4.11
N LEU A 350 -42.05 36.55 3.48
CA LEU A 350 -40.78 35.88 3.75
C LEU A 350 -40.27 36.18 5.17
N ALA A 351 -40.30 37.46 5.59
CA ALA A 351 -39.93 37.85 6.95
C ALA A 351 -40.80 37.13 8.00
N LEU A 352 -42.12 37.10 7.78
CA LEU A 352 -43.05 36.37 8.66
C LEU A 352 -42.73 34.87 8.69
N ALA A 353 -42.46 34.24 7.54
CA ALA A 353 -42.13 32.81 7.48
C ALA A 353 -40.82 32.49 8.22
N GLU A 354 -39.80 33.33 8.07
CA GLU A 354 -38.52 33.20 8.78
C GLU A 354 -38.69 33.35 10.29
N ILE A 355 -39.50 34.31 10.74
CA ILE A 355 -39.84 34.49 12.16
C ILE A 355 -40.60 33.27 12.71
N VAL A 356 -41.58 32.74 11.97
CA VAL A 356 -42.29 31.53 12.38
C VAL A 356 -41.30 30.37 12.55
N GLN A 357 -40.38 30.16 11.61
CA GLN A 357 -39.37 29.11 11.70
C GLN A 357 -38.40 29.34 12.87
N ALA A 358 -37.95 30.57 13.09
CA ALA A 358 -37.06 30.92 14.22
C ALA A 358 -37.76 30.83 15.59
N ALA A 359 -39.09 30.94 15.63
CA ALA A 359 -39.87 30.81 16.84
C ALA A 359 -40.17 29.36 17.23
N ILE A 360 -40.10 28.42 16.27
CA ILE A 360 -40.24 26.99 16.56
C ILE A 360 -39.05 26.57 17.41
N PRO A 361 -39.27 26.06 18.64
CA PRO A 361 -38.20 25.60 19.49
C PRO A 361 -37.36 24.54 18.78
N GLN A 362 -36.06 24.57 19.02
CA GLN A 362 -35.12 23.55 18.58
C GLN A 362 -34.38 23.05 19.81
N GLU A 363 -34.28 21.74 19.95
CA GLU A 363 -33.48 21.13 21.00
C GLU A 363 -32.02 21.60 20.91
N SER A 364 -31.44 21.94 22.06
CA SER A 364 -30.02 22.23 22.20
C SER A 364 -29.44 21.30 23.25
N CYS A 365 -28.21 20.83 23.04
CA CYS A 365 -27.56 19.91 23.97
C CYS A 365 -27.11 20.65 25.25
N ASN A 366 -28.05 20.89 26.16
CA ASN A 366 -27.90 21.73 27.34
C ASN A 366 -28.50 21.09 28.61
N GLY A 367 -29.15 19.93 28.51
CA GLY A 367 -29.77 19.22 29.63
C GLY A 367 -31.14 19.77 30.03
N LEU A 368 -31.76 20.58 29.19
CA LEU A 368 -33.10 21.13 29.32
C LEU A 368 -33.98 20.58 28.18
N ASP A 369 -35.28 20.61 28.41
CA ASP A 369 -36.31 20.32 27.40
C ASP A 369 -36.64 21.67 26.74
N ASP A 370 -35.96 22.00 25.63
CA ASP A 370 -36.05 23.31 24.99
C ASP A 370 -37.34 23.44 24.15
N ASP A 371 -37.87 22.32 23.67
CA ASP A 371 -39.09 22.24 22.85
C ASP A 371 -40.36 21.84 23.60
N CYS A 372 -40.25 21.58 24.91
CA CYS A 372 -41.32 21.16 25.82
C CYS A 372 -42.01 19.83 25.49
N ASP A 373 -41.44 18.98 24.63
CA ASP A 373 -42.10 17.72 24.25
C ASP A 373 -42.08 16.67 25.39
N GLY A 374 -41.30 16.92 26.44
CA GLY A 374 -41.13 16.07 27.61
C GLY A 374 -39.93 15.12 27.53
N GLN A 375 -39.17 15.19 26.44
CA GLN A 375 -37.85 14.59 26.28
C GLN A 375 -36.77 15.66 26.50
N ILE A 376 -35.55 15.23 26.81
CA ILE A 376 -34.43 16.12 27.07
C ILE A 376 -33.34 15.78 26.06
N ASP A 377 -32.87 16.77 25.31
CA ASP A 377 -31.78 16.69 24.35
C ASP A 377 -31.94 15.59 23.27
N GLU A 378 -33.16 15.27 22.83
CA GLU A 378 -33.39 14.17 21.91
C GLU A 378 -33.02 14.50 20.45
N ASN A 379 -32.66 13.46 19.70
CA ASN A 379 -32.33 13.55 18.27
C ASN A 379 -31.17 14.52 17.92
N LEU A 380 -30.35 14.91 18.90
CA LEU A 380 -29.19 15.77 18.70
C LEU A 380 -27.94 14.96 18.36
N LEU A 381 -27.44 15.17 17.13
CA LEU A 381 -26.19 14.62 16.63
C LEU A 381 -25.28 15.75 16.17
N ARG A 382 -23.97 15.61 16.43
CA ARG A 382 -22.96 16.49 15.85
C ARG A 382 -21.80 15.70 15.25
N PRO A 383 -21.09 16.23 14.25
CA PRO A 383 -19.90 15.59 13.72
C PRO A 383 -18.78 15.57 14.77
N CYS A 384 -17.98 14.51 14.73
CA CYS A 384 -16.72 14.37 15.45
C CYS A 384 -15.69 13.72 14.54
N ASP A 385 -14.42 13.89 14.85
CA ASP A 385 -13.31 13.30 14.10
C ASP A 385 -12.40 12.51 15.06
N SER A 386 -11.79 11.45 14.53
CA SER A 386 -10.65 10.74 15.10
C SER A 386 -9.52 10.73 14.07
N ASP A 387 -8.35 10.22 14.46
CA ASP A 387 -7.23 10.02 13.53
C ASP A 387 -7.60 9.04 12.38
N CYS A 388 -8.57 8.14 12.61
CA CYS A 388 -9.08 7.18 11.63
C CYS A 388 -10.30 7.66 10.82
N GLY A 389 -10.70 8.92 10.96
CA GLY A 389 -11.74 9.53 10.11
C GLY A 389 -12.89 10.17 10.89
N GLN A 390 -14.06 10.24 10.25
CA GLN A 390 -15.20 11.00 10.78
C GLN A 390 -16.24 10.09 11.42
N GLY A 391 -16.92 10.63 12.41
CA GLY A 391 -18.06 10.02 13.07
C GLY A 391 -19.07 11.05 13.55
N THR A 392 -19.95 10.59 14.42
CA THR A 392 -20.95 11.42 15.09
C THR A 392 -20.94 11.18 16.58
N GLU A 393 -21.15 12.24 17.35
CA GLU A 393 -21.46 12.20 18.77
C GLU A 393 -22.96 12.36 18.97
N THR A 394 -23.49 11.67 19.97
CA THR A 394 -24.88 11.82 20.42
C THR A 394 -24.90 12.69 21.67
N CYS A 395 -25.86 13.61 21.77
CA CYS A 395 -26.08 14.30 23.04
C CYS A 395 -26.77 13.37 24.03
N VAL A 396 -26.22 13.28 25.24
CA VAL A 396 -26.84 12.61 26.38
C VAL A 396 -26.61 13.48 27.62
N ASP A 397 -27.69 13.83 28.33
CA ASP A 397 -27.65 14.63 29.56
C ASP A 397 -26.85 15.95 29.42
N GLY A 398 -27.13 16.72 28.36
CA GLY A 398 -26.54 18.02 28.10
C GLY A 398 -25.07 17.99 27.66
N ARG A 399 -24.56 16.81 27.25
CA ARG A 399 -23.20 16.66 26.75
C ARG A 399 -23.14 15.73 25.55
N PHE A 400 -22.47 16.19 24.50
CA PHE A 400 -22.07 15.33 23.40
C PHE A 400 -20.96 14.36 23.85
N GLY A 401 -21.13 13.10 23.53
CA GLY A 401 -20.14 12.07 23.77
C GLY A 401 -20.34 10.84 22.89
N GLY A 402 -19.45 9.85 23.07
CA GLY A 402 -19.53 8.60 22.33
C GLY A 402 -19.29 8.78 20.83
N CYS A 403 -18.20 9.44 20.45
CA CYS A 403 -17.84 9.62 19.05
C CYS A 403 -17.76 8.26 18.34
N THR A 404 -18.57 8.10 17.31
CA THR A 404 -18.64 6.86 16.51
C THR A 404 -17.54 6.76 15.44
N ALA A 405 -16.61 7.73 15.41
CA ALA A 405 -15.46 7.65 14.52
C ALA A 405 -14.62 6.42 14.87
N PRO A 406 -14.10 5.67 13.87
CA PRO A 406 -13.24 4.52 14.12
C PRO A 406 -12.10 4.92 15.06
N GLN A 407 -11.82 4.08 16.05
CA GLN A 407 -10.71 4.34 16.96
C GLN A 407 -9.47 3.63 16.42
N PRO A 408 -8.28 4.19 16.65
CA PRO A 408 -7.04 3.52 16.30
C PRO A 408 -6.92 2.21 17.10
N GLU A 409 -6.66 1.12 16.39
CA GLU A 409 -6.43 -0.22 16.94
C GLU A 409 -4.96 -0.60 16.72
N GLU A 410 -4.41 -1.55 17.49
CA GLU A 410 -3.05 -2.02 17.21
C GLU A 410 -2.96 -2.65 15.83
N GLU A 411 -1.93 -2.29 15.08
CA GLU A 411 -1.60 -2.84 13.76
C GLU A 411 -1.55 -4.37 13.74
N VAL A 412 -2.14 -4.94 12.70
CA VAL A 412 -2.05 -6.36 12.35
C VAL A 412 -1.56 -6.49 10.91
N CYS A 413 -0.97 -7.63 10.57
CA CYS A 413 -0.46 -7.87 9.21
C CYS A 413 -1.63 -8.13 8.22
N ASP A 414 -2.30 -7.07 7.77
CA ASP A 414 -3.47 -7.13 6.89
C ASP A 414 -3.50 -6.07 5.76
N ALA A 415 -2.42 -5.30 5.61
CA ALA A 415 -2.26 -4.19 4.66
C ALA A 415 -3.21 -3.00 4.90
N ALA A 416 -3.75 -2.87 6.11
CA ALA A 416 -4.46 -1.69 6.57
C ALA A 416 -3.61 -0.91 7.57
N ASP A 417 -3.91 0.38 7.66
CA ASP A 417 -3.43 1.29 8.71
C ASP A 417 -4.52 1.26 9.81
N ASN A 418 -4.40 0.32 10.74
CA ASN A 418 -5.33 0.08 11.83
C ASN A 418 -5.21 1.14 12.93
N ASP A 419 -4.01 1.67 13.16
CA ASP A 419 -3.73 2.68 14.18
C ASP A 419 -3.76 4.12 13.63
N CYS A 420 -3.89 4.25 12.32
CA CYS A 420 -4.13 5.49 11.59
C CYS A 420 -3.00 6.51 11.72
N ASP A 421 -1.76 6.06 11.94
CA ASP A 421 -0.58 6.92 12.02
C ASP A 421 0.01 7.30 10.64
N GLY A 422 -0.51 6.70 9.57
CA GLY A 422 -0.11 6.92 8.19
C GLY A 422 0.96 5.97 7.67
N LEU A 423 1.39 5.01 8.49
CA LEU A 423 2.16 3.84 8.09
C LEU A 423 1.19 2.65 7.89
N THR A 424 1.72 1.48 7.56
CA THR A 424 0.88 0.30 7.28
C THR A 424 1.68 -0.93 7.69
N ASP A 425 1.07 -1.79 8.51
CA ASP A 425 1.67 -3.03 9.03
C ASP A 425 2.96 -2.83 9.86
N GLU A 426 3.09 -1.71 10.57
CA GLU A 426 4.15 -1.48 11.56
C GLU A 426 3.76 -1.97 12.96
N GLY A 427 4.75 -2.19 13.80
CA GLY A 427 4.62 -2.47 15.21
C GLY A 427 5.03 -1.26 16.04
N GLY A 428 4.85 -1.37 17.35
CA GLY A 428 5.10 -0.28 18.29
C GLY A 428 6.44 0.46 18.06
N GLY A 429 6.35 1.75 17.73
CA GLY A 429 7.50 2.62 17.45
C GLY A 429 8.01 2.59 16.00
N GLY A 430 7.21 2.10 15.05
CA GLY A 430 7.53 2.06 13.61
C GLY A 430 8.45 0.91 13.19
N ALA A 431 8.60 -0.12 14.03
CA ALA A 431 9.35 -1.32 13.68
C ALA A 431 8.46 -2.27 12.85
N PRO A 432 8.94 -3.06 11.91
CA PRO A 432 8.06 -3.97 11.16
C PRO A 432 7.44 -5.06 12.04
N ILE A 433 6.18 -5.43 11.79
CA ILE A 433 5.54 -6.57 12.46
C ILE A 433 6.29 -7.86 12.09
N THR A 434 6.68 -8.65 13.09
CA THR A 434 7.30 -9.96 12.89
C THR A 434 6.57 -11.07 13.63
N GLN A 435 6.62 -12.28 13.07
CA GLN A 435 6.16 -13.50 13.74
C GLN A 435 7.23 -14.59 13.70
N ALA A 436 7.25 -15.45 14.72
CA ALA A 436 8.15 -16.58 14.76
C ALA A 436 7.75 -17.65 13.74
N CYS A 437 8.73 -18.27 13.10
CA CYS A 437 8.56 -19.41 12.19
C CYS A 437 9.54 -20.53 12.54
N GLN A 438 9.28 -21.73 12.01
CA GLN A 438 10.10 -22.92 12.20
C GLN A 438 10.31 -23.59 10.85
N THR A 439 11.53 -24.05 10.62
CA THR A 439 11.96 -24.88 9.48
C THR A 439 12.70 -26.11 10.02
N GLU A 440 13.08 -27.02 9.14
CA GLU A 440 13.90 -28.19 9.49
C GLU A 440 15.29 -27.76 10.00
N CYS A 441 15.83 -26.64 9.51
CA CYS A 441 17.06 -25.99 10.00
C CYS A 441 16.90 -25.16 11.28
N GLY A 442 15.74 -25.21 11.94
CA GLY A 442 15.46 -24.50 13.19
C GLY A 442 14.56 -23.25 13.05
N GLY A 443 14.63 -22.37 14.04
CA GLY A 443 13.73 -21.21 14.17
C GLY A 443 14.20 -19.98 13.40
N GLY A 444 13.24 -19.19 12.91
CA GLY A 444 13.46 -17.88 12.30
C GLY A 444 12.31 -16.92 12.60
N GLN A 445 12.28 -15.79 11.90
CA GLN A 445 11.21 -14.80 11.86
C GLN A 445 10.72 -14.59 10.43
N GLN A 446 9.43 -14.29 10.30
CA GLN A 446 8.84 -13.73 9.09
C GLN A 446 8.52 -12.27 9.36
N ILE A 447 8.84 -11.42 8.38
CA ILE A 447 8.52 -10.00 8.40
C ILE A 447 7.22 -9.78 7.61
N CYS A 448 6.28 -9.03 8.16
CA CYS A 448 5.10 -8.59 7.42
C CYS A 448 5.50 -7.55 6.37
N VAL A 449 5.10 -7.79 5.11
CA VAL A 449 5.26 -6.83 4.02
C VAL A 449 3.99 -6.88 3.18
N ASP A 450 3.32 -5.73 3.01
CA ASP A 450 2.08 -5.59 2.25
C ASP A 450 0.98 -6.59 2.68
N GLY A 451 0.73 -6.69 4.00
CA GLY A 451 -0.31 -7.57 4.59
C GLY A 451 -0.02 -9.07 4.51
N VAL A 452 1.20 -9.47 4.15
CA VAL A 452 1.58 -10.88 4.07
C VAL A 452 2.93 -11.10 4.74
N PHE A 453 2.99 -12.09 5.62
CA PHE A 453 4.26 -12.56 6.17
C PHE A 453 5.11 -13.19 5.07
N GLY A 454 6.30 -12.63 4.85
CA GLY A 454 7.27 -13.12 3.88
C GLY A 454 7.86 -14.50 4.21
N ARG A 455 8.94 -14.87 3.52
CA ARG A 455 9.66 -16.13 3.82
C ARG A 455 10.24 -16.12 5.23
N CYS A 456 10.33 -17.30 5.85
CA CYS A 456 11.05 -17.49 7.10
C CYS A 456 12.55 -17.22 6.86
N ASP A 457 13.19 -16.42 7.71
CA ASP A 457 14.63 -16.14 7.64
C ASP A 457 15.50 -17.18 8.38
N ALA A 458 14.92 -18.33 8.73
CA ALA A 458 15.64 -19.47 9.28
C ALA A 458 16.80 -19.88 8.34
N PRO A 459 17.87 -20.51 8.87
CA PRO A 459 19.00 -20.93 8.06
C PRO A 459 18.54 -21.78 6.87
N GLU A 460 19.07 -21.50 5.68
CA GLU A 460 18.82 -22.33 4.50
C GLU A 460 19.72 -23.58 4.55
N PRO A 461 19.19 -24.75 4.15
CA PRO A 461 19.98 -25.97 4.04
C PRO A 461 21.08 -25.79 2.98
N ARG A 462 22.26 -26.31 3.26
CA ARG A 462 23.46 -26.22 2.42
C ARG A 462 24.05 -27.60 2.23
N ASP A 463 24.76 -27.82 1.12
CA ASP A 463 25.49 -29.07 0.92
C ASP A 463 26.41 -29.38 2.12
N GLU A 464 26.37 -30.62 2.59
CA GLU A 464 27.18 -31.12 3.70
C GLU A 464 28.68 -30.84 3.53
N VAL A 465 29.31 -30.37 4.60
CA VAL A 465 30.75 -30.21 4.70
C VAL A 465 31.23 -30.96 5.92
N CYS A 466 32.30 -31.77 5.77
CA CYS A 466 32.89 -32.58 6.84
C CYS A 466 33.29 -31.76 8.08
N ASN A 467 32.34 -31.45 8.96
CA ASN A 467 32.44 -30.50 10.06
C ASN A 467 31.65 -30.93 11.31
N ASN A 468 30.95 -32.08 11.26
CA ASN A 468 30.14 -32.63 12.34
C ASN A 468 28.91 -31.76 12.69
N LEU A 469 28.33 -31.11 11.69
CA LEU A 469 27.05 -30.41 11.72
C LEU A 469 26.17 -30.97 10.60
N ASP A 470 24.87 -30.93 10.82
CA ASP A 470 23.84 -31.19 9.81
C ASP A 470 23.62 -29.85 9.06
N ASP A 471 24.42 -29.63 8.02
CA ASP A 471 24.43 -28.39 7.23
C ASP A 471 23.24 -28.32 6.26
N ASP A 472 22.72 -29.47 5.84
CA ASP A 472 21.57 -29.60 4.93
C ASP A 472 20.23 -29.86 5.64
N CYS A 473 20.29 -30.04 6.96
CA CYS A 473 19.16 -30.14 7.88
C CYS A 473 18.23 -31.33 7.62
N ASP A 474 18.73 -32.42 7.01
CA ASP A 474 17.95 -33.63 6.72
C ASP A 474 17.84 -34.61 7.90
N GLY A 475 18.59 -34.34 8.99
CA GLY A 475 18.61 -35.11 10.23
C GLY A 475 19.73 -36.14 10.35
N GLU A 476 20.56 -36.31 9.32
CA GLU A 476 21.83 -37.03 9.38
C GLU A 476 22.99 -36.03 9.59
N THR A 477 24.25 -36.47 9.52
CA THR A 477 25.41 -35.58 9.76
C THR A 477 26.58 -36.04 8.92
N ASP A 478 27.14 -35.15 8.11
CA ASP A 478 28.24 -35.39 7.17
C ASP A 478 27.99 -36.56 6.18
N GLU A 479 26.74 -36.80 5.76
CA GLU A 479 26.40 -37.83 4.79
C GLU A 479 26.86 -37.47 3.37
N ASP A 480 27.20 -38.50 2.59
CA ASP A 480 27.68 -38.38 1.20
C ASP A 480 28.91 -37.45 0.96
N VAL A 481 29.57 -36.96 2.02
CA VAL A 481 30.79 -36.16 1.93
C VAL A 481 32.02 -37.04 1.67
N VAL A 482 32.46 -37.09 0.41
CA VAL A 482 33.68 -37.79 -0.02
C VAL A 482 34.72 -36.82 -0.60
N ARG A 483 36.01 -37.13 -0.41
CA ARG A 483 37.09 -36.40 -1.11
C ARG A 483 38.11 -37.35 -1.72
N ALA A 484 38.72 -36.92 -2.81
CA ALA A 484 39.77 -37.68 -3.48
C ALA A 484 41.06 -37.76 -2.63
N CYS A 485 41.73 -38.90 -2.70
CA CYS A 485 43.06 -39.13 -2.17
C CYS A 485 43.90 -39.96 -3.16
N SER A 486 45.21 -40.08 -2.92
CA SER A 486 46.11 -40.83 -3.80
C SER A 486 47.20 -41.55 -3.02
N SER A 487 47.63 -42.70 -3.54
CA SER A 487 48.83 -43.43 -3.13
C SER A 487 49.81 -43.55 -4.32
N ALA A 488 50.96 -44.18 -4.10
CA ALA A 488 51.90 -44.51 -5.18
C ALA A 488 51.29 -45.45 -6.24
N CYS A 489 50.27 -46.24 -5.87
CA CYS A 489 49.64 -47.25 -6.73
C CYS A 489 48.30 -46.81 -7.34
N GLY A 490 47.90 -45.54 -7.18
CA GLY A 490 46.70 -44.99 -7.81
C GLY A 490 45.93 -43.98 -6.98
N VAL A 491 44.67 -43.75 -7.37
CA VAL A 491 43.74 -42.83 -6.69
C VAL A 491 42.74 -43.62 -5.85
N GLY A 492 42.19 -42.96 -4.83
CA GLY A 492 41.13 -43.47 -3.95
C GLY A 492 40.26 -42.34 -3.42
N GLN A 493 39.38 -42.66 -2.48
CA GLN A 493 38.50 -41.74 -1.79
C GLN A 493 38.66 -41.87 -0.26
N GLN A 494 38.40 -40.76 0.43
CA GLN A 494 38.19 -40.74 1.88
C GLN A 494 36.73 -40.35 2.13
N ILE A 495 36.06 -41.14 2.96
CA ILE A 495 34.69 -40.89 3.41
C ILE A 495 34.78 -40.07 4.70
N CYS A 496 34.01 -38.99 4.81
CA CYS A 496 33.84 -38.28 6.07
C CYS A 496 32.93 -39.08 7.00
N ASN A 497 33.27 -39.11 8.29
CA ASN A 497 32.37 -39.61 9.32
C ASN A 497 32.56 -38.73 10.56
N ALA A 498 31.51 -38.01 10.98
CA ALA A 498 31.52 -37.17 12.17
C ALA A 498 32.69 -36.16 12.20
N GLY A 499 32.83 -35.37 11.13
CA GLY A 499 33.83 -34.31 10.99
C GLY A 499 35.27 -34.78 10.71
N VAL A 500 35.48 -36.08 10.49
CA VAL A 500 36.82 -36.65 10.25
C VAL A 500 36.82 -37.52 8.99
N PHE A 501 37.69 -37.19 8.04
CA PHE A 501 37.95 -38.07 6.89
C PHE A 501 38.72 -39.32 7.32
N GLY A 502 38.16 -40.49 7.00
CA GLY A 502 38.76 -41.80 7.25
C GLY A 502 40.03 -42.07 6.44
N ALA A 503 40.55 -43.31 6.51
CA ALA A 503 41.73 -43.71 5.75
C ALA A 503 41.47 -43.67 4.23
N CYS A 504 42.50 -43.35 3.45
CA CYS A 504 42.45 -43.43 1.98
C CYS A 504 42.37 -44.91 1.56
N ASP A 505 41.41 -45.24 0.69
CA ASP A 505 41.20 -46.59 0.17
C ASP A 505 42.03 -46.91 -1.10
N ALA A 506 42.92 -46.00 -1.51
CA ALA A 506 43.80 -46.22 -2.65
C ALA A 506 44.68 -47.48 -2.48
N PRO A 507 45.00 -48.22 -3.56
CA PRO A 507 45.82 -49.42 -3.50
C PRO A 507 47.17 -49.18 -2.82
N ARG A 508 47.68 -50.17 -2.07
CA ARG A 508 48.96 -50.06 -1.34
C ARG A 508 50.06 -50.83 -2.09
N PRO A 509 51.32 -50.36 -2.06
CA PRO A 509 52.48 -51.09 -2.56
C PRO A 509 52.60 -52.47 -1.92
N GLN A 510 52.89 -53.50 -2.72
CA GLN A 510 53.12 -54.88 -2.30
C GLN A 510 54.49 -55.35 -2.84
N ALA A 511 55.16 -56.27 -2.16
CA ALA A 511 56.48 -56.75 -2.63
C ALA A 511 56.38 -57.50 -3.96
N GLU A 512 57.35 -57.27 -4.86
CA GLU A 512 57.42 -57.86 -6.21
C GLU A 512 57.38 -59.40 -6.23
N THR A 513 56.61 -59.94 -7.16
CA THR A 513 56.64 -61.36 -7.56
C THR A 513 56.78 -61.48 -9.06
N CYS A 514 57.52 -62.49 -9.55
CA CYS A 514 57.84 -62.67 -10.98
C CYS A 514 56.60 -63.03 -11.83
N ASP A 515 55.75 -62.05 -12.10
CA ASP A 515 54.46 -62.20 -12.75
C ASP A 515 54.21 -61.15 -13.86
N GLY A 516 55.16 -60.23 -14.07
CA GLY A 516 55.09 -59.20 -15.10
C GLY A 516 54.32 -57.96 -14.68
N THR A 517 54.07 -57.75 -13.37
CA THR A 517 53.37 -56.57 -12.84
C THR A 517 54.19 -55.85 -11.78
N ASP A 518 54.20 -54.51 -11.86
CA ASP A 518 54.80 -53.58 -10.89
C ASP A 518 53.86 -53.47 -9.67
N GLN A 519 54.12 -54.27 -8.64
CA GLN A 519 53.28 -54.47 -7.45
C GLN A 519 53.64 -53.50 -6.34
N ASP A 520 54.88 -53.02 -6.28
CA ASP A 520 55.31 -51.97 -5.34
C ASP A 520 55.20 -50.56 -5.92
N CYS A 521 54.85 -50.46 -7.20
CA CYS A 521 54.53 -49.23 -7.91
C CYS A 521 55.72 -48.27 -7.97
N ASP A 522 56.95 -48.81 -8.03
CA ASP A 522 58.19 -48.04 -8.10
C ASP A 522 58.63 -47.69 -9.54
N GLY A 523 57.94 -48.25 -10.54
CA GLY A 523 58.16 -48.04 -11.96
C GLY A 523 59.06 -49.08 -12.63
N ASN A 524 59.56 -50.07 -11.89
CA ASN A 524 60.24 -51.24 -12.42
C ASN A 524 59.31 -52.46 -12.34
N ILE A 525 59.55 -53.46 -13.20
CA ILE A 525 58.73 -54.68 -13.24
C ILE A 525 59.64 -55.86 -12.87
N ASP A 526 59.25 -56.63 -11.86
CA ASP A 526 59.90 -57.87 -11.40
C ASP A 526 61.41 -57.74 -11.06
N GLU A 527 61.86 -56.61 -10.49
CA GLU A 527 63.28 -56.40 -10.22
C GLU A 527 63.81 -57.21 -9.02
N ALA A 528 65.11 -57.52 -9.07
CA ALA A 528 65.84 -58.23 -8.01
C ALA A 528 65.36 -59.66 -7.67
N ILE A 529 64.50 -60.29 -8.48
CA ILE A 529 64.03 -61.67 -8.28
C ILE A 529 64.94 -62.69 -8.99
N THR A 530 65.53 -63.64 -8.23
CA THR A 530 66.39 -64.73 -8.76
C THR A 530 65.99 -66.10 -8.22
N ARG A 531 66.30 -67.17 -8.96
CA ARG A 531 66.03 -68.57 -8.56
C ARG A 531 67.13 -69.55 -9.03
N PRO A 532 67.42 -70.66 -8.31
CA PRO A 532 68.36 -71.68 -8.78
C PRO A 532 67.89 -72.45 -10.03
N CYS A 533 68.85 -72.88 -10.86
CA CYS A 533 68.68 -73.76 -12.03
C CYS A 533 69.79 -74.85 -12.08
N GLN A 534 69.66 -75.85 -12.95
CA GLN A 534 70.65 -76.96 -13.09
C GLN A 534 70.79 -77.46 -14.54
N SER A 535 72.00 -77.87 -14.92
CA SER A 535 72.34 -78.60 -16.16
C SER A 535 72.99 -79.95 -15.84
N ALA A 536 73.27 -80.77 -16.88
CA ALA A 536 73.98 -82.05 -16.72
C ALA A 536 75.40 -81.90 -16.15
N CYS A 537 76.04 -80.74 -16.34
CA CYS A 537 77.42 -80.48 -15.88
C CYS A 537 77.48 -79.59 -14.61
N GLY A 538 76.35 -79.22 -13.97
CA GLY A 538 76.36 -78.50 -12.69
C GLY A 538 75.12 -77.65 -12.36
N LEU A 539 75.23 -76.81 -11.32
CA LEU A 539 74.19 -75.87 -10.87
C LEU A 539 74.45 -74.44 -11.38
N GLY A 540 73.38 -73.63 -11.52
CA GLY A 540 73.42 -72.22 -11.88
C GLY A 540 72.27 -71.41 -11.26
N THR A 541 72.11 -70.16 -11.69
CA THR A 541 71.00 -69.27 -11.28
C THR A 541 70.36 -68.59 -12.49
N GLU A 542 69.04 -68.41 -12.45
CA GLU A 542 68.27 -67.64 -13.44
C GLU A 542 67.70 -66.37 -12.79
N THR A 543 67.59 -65.30 -13.58
CA THR A 543 67.03 -64.01 -13.16
C THR A 543 65.65 -63.84 -13.77
N CYS A 544 64.68 -63.35 -12.99
CA CYS A 544 63.38 -62.97 -13.54
C CYS A 544 63.53 -61.70 -14.38
N ASN A 545 62.96 -61.72 -15.59
CA ASN A 545 62.80 -60.55 -16.42
C ASN A 545 61.42 -60.61 -17.08
N ALA A 546 60.53 -59.68 -16.72
CA ALA A 546 59.17 -59.56 -17.25
C ALA A 546 58.37 -60.88 -17.20
N GLY A 547 58.23 -61.45 -16.02
CA GLY A 547 57.44 -62.66 -15.74
C GLY A 547 58.08 -63.98 -16.16
N GLN A 548 59.33 -63.98 -16.64
CA GLN A 548 60.05 -65.19 -17.05
C GLN A 548 61.45 -65.28 -16.44
N PHE A 549 61.77 -66.46 -15.88
CA PHE A 549 63.15 -66.78 -15.48
C PHE A 549 63.98 -67.10 -16.73
N ILE A 550 65.06 -66.36 -16.94
CA ILE A 550 65.95 -66.51 -18.10
C ILE A 550 67.42 -66.61 -17.68
N GLY A 551 68.24 -67.20 -18.55
CA GLY A 551 69.70 -67.13 -18.49
C GLY A 551 70.38 -68.03 -17.45
N CYS A 552 70.08 -69.32 -17.43
CA CYS A 552 70.73 -70.26 -16.51
C CYS A 552 72.25 -70.31 -16.73
N THR A 553 73.01 -70.07 -15.65
CA THR A 553 74.48 -69.99 -15.68
C THR A 553 75.22 -71.33 -15.51
N ALA A 554 74.52 -72.47 -15.59
CA ALA A 554 75.12 -73.79 -15.40
C ALA A 554 76.01 -74.22 -16.61
N PRO A 555 77.14 -74.93 -16.40
CA PRO A 555 78.04 -75.34 -17.48
C PRO A 555 77.37 -76.24 -18.53
N LEU A 556 77.76 -76.14 -19.80
CA LEU A 556 77.24 -76.94 -20.92
C LEU A 556 78.22 -78.06 -21.31
N PRO A 557 77.73 -79.24 -21.77
CA PRO A 557 78.57 -80.35 -22.23
C PRO A 557 79.32 -80.01 -23.54
N GLN A 558 80.54 -80.54 -23.72
CA GLN A 558 81.46 -80.29 -24.83
C GLN A 558 81.95 -81.59 -25.48
N GLU A 559 82.30 -81.63 -26.77
CA GLU A 559 82.77 -82.87 -27.43
C GLU A 559 84.02 -83.51 -26.79
N GLU A 560 84.08 -84.84 -26.77
CA GLU A 560 85.18 -85.66 -26.23
C GLU A 560 86.53 -85.46 -26.94
N ILE A 561 87.61 -85.43 -26.15
CA ILE A 561 89.01 -85.40 -26.63
C ILE A 561 89.85 -86.33 -25.76
N CYS A 562 90.89 -86.94 -26.34
CA CYS A 562 91.73 -87.94 -25.65
C CYS A 562 92.65 -87.29 -24.59
N ASP A 563 92.06 -86.86 -23.47
CA ASP A 563 92.71 -86.11 -22.40
C ASP A 563 92.45 -86.68 -20.99
N GLY A 564 91.66 -87.76 -20.90
CA GLY A 564 91.34 -88.45 -19.65
C GLY A 564 90.22 -87.79 -18.85
N ARG A 565 89.36 -86.98 -19.46
CA ARG A 565 88.19 -86.33 -18.84
C ARG A 565 86.90 -86.60 -19.61
N ASP A 566 85.79 -86.59 -18.88
CA ASP A 566 84.41 -86.64 -19.40
C ASP A 566 83.96 -85.20 -19.72
N ASN A 567 84.18 -84.78 -20.96
CA ASN A 567 83.94 -83.41 -21.42
C ASN A 567 82.50 -83.21 -21.90
N ASP A 568 81.83 -84.27 -22.36
CA ASP A 568 80.41 -84.21 -22.73
C ASP A 568 79.46 -84.60 -21.58
N CYS A 569 80.03 -84.89 -20.40
CA CYS A 569 79.32 -85.17 -19.16
C CYS A 569 78.36 -86.37 -19.29
N ASP A 570 78.67 -87.36 -20.14
CA ASP A 570 77.83 -88.54 -20.41
C ASP A 570 78.08 -89.71 -19.44
N GLY A 571 79.15 -89.63 -18.64
CA GLY A 571 79.56 -90.61 -17.64
C GLY A 571 80.63 -91.61 -18.09
N SER A 572 81.11 -91.52 -19.33
CA SER A 572 82.25 -92.26 -19.87
C SER A 572 83.49 -91.36 -19.96
N THR A 573 84.63 -91.87 -20.41
CA THR A 573 85.86 -91.05 -20.52
C THR A 573 86.66 -91.51 -21.74
N ASP A 574 86.94 -90.59 -22.66
CA ASP A 574 87.73 -90.81 -23.89
C ASP A 574 87.19 -91.93 -24.82
N GLU A 575 85.88 -92.14 -24.93
CA GLU A 575 85.29 -93.20 -25.76
C GLU A 575 85.28 -92.91 -27.27
N GLU A 576 85.33 -93.98 -28.07
CA GLU A 576 85.27 -93.95 -29.56
C GLU A 576 86.37 -93.12 -30.27
N LEU A 577 87.47 -92.77 -29.60
CA LEU A 577 88.59 -92.01 -30.16
C LEU A 577 89.70 -92.90 -30.77
N SER A 578 89.93 -92.79 -32.08
CA SER A 578 91.04 -93.46 -32.80
C SER A 578 91.71 -92.53 -33.82
N ARG A 579 93.00 -92.75 -34.11
CA ARG A 579 93.76 -91.96 -35.10
C ARG A 579 94.77 -92.79 -35.90
N ALA A 580 95.23 -92.23 -37.02
CA ALA A 580 96.24 -92.87 -37.88
C ALA A 580 97.66 -92.78 -37.29
N CYS A 581 98.49 -93.78 -37.59
CA CYS A 581 99.91 -93.84 -37.25
C CYS A 581 100.73 -94.38 -38.44
N GLN A 582 102.06 -94.20 -38.46
CA GLN A 582 102.92 -94.65 -39.56
C GLN A 582 104.28 -95.15 -39.06
N THR A 583 104.83 -96.16 -39.75
CA THR A 583 106.22 -96.63 -39.65
C THR A 583 106.91 -96.48 -41.00
N ALA A 584 108.24 -96.69 -41.07
CA ALA A 584 108.99 -96.58 -42.31
C ALA A 584 108.51 -97.56 -43.42
N CYS A 585 107.88 -98.69 -43.05
CA CYS A 585 107.36 -99.67 -44.00
C CYS A 585 105.84 -99.58 -44.24
N GLY A 586 105.13 -98.56 -43.71
CA GLY A 586 103.70 -98.34 -44.03
C GLY A 586 102.86 -97.61 -42.97
N MET A 587 101.55 -97.49 -43.21
CA MET A 587 100.58 -96.84 -42.30
C MET A 587 99.75 -97.85 -41.50
N GLY A 588 99.27 -97.45 -40.32
CA GLY A 588 98.39 -98.20 -39.43
C GLY A 588 97.48 -97.28 -38.61
N THR A 589 96.81 -97.80 -37.59
CA THR A 589 95.92 -97.03 -36.68
C THR A 589 96.21 -97.33 -35.22
N GLU A 590 96.03 -96.34 -34.34
CA GLU A 590 96.15 -96.45 -32.88
C GLU A 590 94.88 -95.91 -32.19
N THR A 591 94.48 -96.54 -31.09
CA THR A 591 93.27 -96.21 -30.31
C THR A 591 93.62 -95.46 -29.03
N CYS A 592 92.78 -94.50 -28.63
CA CYS A 592 92.92 -93.80 -27.35
C CYS A 592 92.52 -94.74 -26.21
N THR A 593 93.35 -94.83 -25.17
CA THR A 593 93.01 -95.53 -23.94
C THR A 593 93.69 -94.80 -22.78
N ASN A 594 92.91 -94.30 -21.81
CA ASN A 594 93.38 -93.52 -20.66
C ASN A 594 94.22 -92.29 -21.07
N GLY A 595 93.66 -91.40 -21.90
CA GLY A 595 94.31 -90.16 -22.33
C GLY A 595 95.57 -90.32 -23.21
N ARG A 596 95.82 -91.51 -23.78
CA ARG A 596 96.94 -91.75 -24.70
C ARG A 596 96.61 -92.73 -25.82
N TYR A 597 97.04 -92.38 -27.03
CA TYR A 597 96.97 -93.29 -28.18
C TYR A 597 98.07 -94.38 -28.11
N VAL A 598 97.68 -95.64 -28.29
CA VAL A 598 98.56 -96.81 -28.20
C VAL A 598 98.26 -97.87 -29.28
N GLY A 599 99.24 -98.71 -29.62
CA GLY A 599 99.03 -99.93 -30.40
C GLY A 599 99.06 -99.82 -31.92
N CYS A 600 99.98 -99.04 -32.50
CA CYS A 600 100.08 -98.87 -33.96
C CYS A 600 100.28 -100.19 -34.72
N THR A 601 99.45 -100.42 -35.76
CA THR A 601 99.35 -101.68 -36.51
C THR A 601 100.28 -101.83 -37.73
N ALA A 602 101.19 -100.90 -38.00
CA ALA A 602 102.06 -100.91 -39.21
C ALA A 602 103.32 -101.81 -39.11
N GLN A 603 103.81 -102.33 -40.25
CA GLN A 603 104.95 -103.28 -40.38
C GLN A 603 106.32 -102.63 -40.04
N ARG A 604 107.30 -103.41 -39.54
CA ARG A 604 108.62 -102.90 -39.08
C ARG A 604 109.78 -103.41 -39.96
N PRO A 605 110.90 -102.66 -40.13
CA PRO A 605 112.01 -103.04 -41.03
C PRO A 605 113.03 -104.05 -40.46
N GLU A 606 113.71 -104.82 -41.32
CA GLU A 606 114.70 -105.88 -41.00
C GLU A 606 116.04 -105.71 -41.79
N ALA A 607 117.13 -106.43 -41.47
CA ALA A 607 118.46 -106.20 -42.07
C ALA A 607 118.68 -106.88 -43.44
N GLY A 608 119.33 -106.18 -44.40
CA GLY A 608 119.49 -106.59 -45.81
C GLY A 608 120.22 -107.91 -46.14
N VAL A 609 119.79 -108.56 -47.23
CA VAL A 609 120.31 -109.82 -47.81
C VAL A 609 120.35 -109.68 -49.33
N CYS A 610 121.38 -110.19 -50.02
CA CYS A 610 121.51 -110.11 -51.49
C CYS A 610 120.51 -111.04 -52.20
N ASP A 611 119.25 -110.63 -52.29
CA ASP A 611 118.13 -111.37 -52.88
C ASP A 611 117.28 -110.53 -53.86
N GLY A 612 117.65 -109.28 -54.08
CA GLY A 612 116.98 -108.35 -54.98
C GLY A 612 115.82 -107.58 -54.34
N GLN A 613 115.69 -107.56 -53.00
CA GLN A 613 114.66 -106.82 -52.27
C GLN A 613 115.24 -105.90 -51.16
N ASP A 614 114.56 -104.77 -50.95
CA ASP A 614 114.86 -103.79 -49.88
C ASP A 614 114.11 -104.20 -48.59
N ASN A 615 114.79 -104.96 -47.74
CA ASN A 615 114.21 -105.54 -46.52
C ASN A 615 114.27 -104.59 -45.30
N ASP A 616 115.15 -103.59 -45.35
CA ASP A 616 115.30 -102.53 -44.35
C ASP A 616 114.41 -101.31 -44.64
N CYS A 617 113.68 -101.34 -45.76
CA CYS A 617 112.78 -100.28 -46.21
C CYS A 617 113.51 -98.92 -46.31
N ASP A 618 114.80 -98.91 -46.67
CA ASP A 618 115.62 -97.69 -46.72
C ASP A 618 115.72 -97.06 -48.12
N GLY A 619 115.18 -97.76 -49.13
CA GLY A 619 115.04 -97.30 -50.50
C GLY A 619 116.11 -97.80 -51.47
N GLU A 620 117.12 -98.54 -51.01
CA GLU A 620 118.16 -99.12 -51.87
C GLU A 620 118.14 -100.65 -51.81
N ILE A 621 118.30 -101.33 -52.96
CA ILE A 621 118.21 -102.79 -53.04
C ILE A 621 119.59 -103.43 -52.92
N ASP A 622 119.75 -104.39 -51.99
CA ASP A 622 120.95 -105.22 -51.75
C ASP A 622 122.25 -104.47 -51.42
N ASP A 623 122.20 -103.27 -50.84
CA ASP A 623 123.41 -102.49 -50.56
C ASP A 623 124.30 -103.11 -49.46
N GLY A 624 125.63 -103.07 -49.67
CA GLY A 624 126.62 -103.51 -48.67
C GLY A 624 127.06 -105.00 -48.69
N VAL A 625 126.69 -105.82 -49.69
CA VAL A 625 126.97 -107.28 -49.72
C VAL A 625 128.09 -107.70 -50.71
N GLN A 626 129.22 -108.30 -50.27
CA GLN A 626 130.41 -108.68 -51.11
C GLN A 626 131.08 -110.03 -50.76
N VAL A 627 131.74 -110.71 -51.73
CA VAL A 627 132.49 -112.00 -51.58
C VAL A 627 133.81 -112.09 -52.40
N ALA A 628 134.80 -112.95 -52.06
CA ALA A 628 136.17 -112.96 -52.69
C ALA A 628 136.40 -113.95 -53.88
N CYS A 629 137.42 -113.72 -54.74
CA CYS A 629 137.76 -114.51 -55.97
C CYS A 629 139.25 -114.44 -56.45
N GLN A 630 139.73 -115.29 -57.40
CA GLN A 630 141.15 -115.39 -57.85
C GLN A 630 141.35 -115.72 -59.36
N THR A 631 142.35 -115.13 -60.04
CA THR A 631 142.77 -115.43 -61.44
C THR A 631 144.29 -115.70 -61.58
N ALA A 632 144.75 -116.03 -62.81
CA ALA A 632 146.16 -116.32 -63.13
C ALA A 632 147.11 -115.11 -62.95
N CYS A 633 146.59 -113.88 -62.90
CA CYS A 633 147.37 -112.66 -62.69
C CYS A 633 147.16 -112.02 -61.29
N GLY A 634 146.39 -112.64 -60.36
CA GLY A 634 146.20 -112.11 -59.00
C GLY A 634 144.90 -112.51 -58.29
N GLN A 635 144.60 -111.87 -57.15
CA GLN A 635 143.37 -112.03 -56.34
C GLN A 635 142.41 -110.82 -56.54
N GLY A 636 141.10 -111.01 -56.34
CA GLY A 636 140.05 -109.97 -56.45
C GLY A 636 138.80 -110.26 -55.60
N VAL A 637 137.74 -109.45 -55.74
CA VAL A 637 136.42 -109.63 -55.07
C VAL A 637 135.26 -109.43 -56.06
N ARG A 638 134.10 -109.99 -55.74
CA ARG A 638 132.82 -109.88 -56.43
C ARG A 638 131.82 -109.13 -55.54
N VAL A 639 131.23 -108.06 -56.07
CA VAL A 639 130.22 -107.25 -55.39
C VAL A 639 128.83 -107.73 -55.82
N CYS A 640 127.88 -107.83 -54.89
CA CYS A 640 126.48 -108.11 -55.23
C CYS A 640 125.89 -106.87 -55.90
N ALA A 641 125.32 -107.06 -57.08
CA ALA A 641 124.51 -106.05 -57.72
C ALA A 641 123.25 -106.74 -58.27
N ALA A 642 122.08 -106.32 -57.77
CA ALA A 642 120.77 -106.82 -58.16
C ALA A 642 120.66 -108.36 -58.11
N GLY A 643 120.83 -108.94 -56.92
CA GLY A 643 120.65 -110.38 -56.67
C GLY A 643 121.71 -111.31 -57.31
N SER A 644 122.80 -110.79 -57.87
CA SER A 644 123.89 -111.62 -58.39
C SER A 644 125.27 -111.00 -58.18
N PHE A 645 126.27 -111.83 -57.87
CA PHE A 645 127.65 -111.38 -57.73
C PHE A 645 128.32 -111.22 -59.09
N GLY A 646 128.88 -110.05 -59.38
CA GLY A 646 129.55 -109.73 -60.65
C GLY A 646 130.88 -110.46 -60.90
N ASP A 647 131.59 -110.12 -61.98
CA ASP A 647 132.86 -110.74 -62.36
C ASP A 647 133.99 -110.49 -61.35
N CYS A 648 135.00 -111.36 -61.40
CA CYS A 648 136.18 -111.22 -60.54
C CYS A 648 137.08 -110.09 -61.01
N THR A 649 137.47 -109.21 -60.10
CA THR A 649 138.28 -108.02 -60.38
C THR A 649 139.78 -108.26 -60.56
N ALA A 650 140.25 -109.50 -60.76
CA ALA A 650 141.67 -109.82 -60.91
C ALA A 650 142.15 -109.77 -62.39
N PRO A 651 143.44 -109.47 -62.70
CA PRO A 651 143.91 -109.21 -64.07
C PRO A 651 143.94 -110.45 -65.00
N THR A 652 144.07 -110.26 -66.32
CA THR A 652 144.09 -111.34 -67.36
C THR A 652 145.27 -111.19 -68.35
N PRO A 653 145.76 -112.30 -68.98
CA PRO A 653 146.89 -112.26 -69.93
C PRO A 653 146.51 -111.62 -71.27
N GLN A 654 147.43 -110.89 -71.92
CA GLN A 654 147.22 -110.22 -73.22
C GLN A 654 148.30 -110.60 -74.24
N ALA A 655 148.07 -110.50 -75.55
CA ALA A 655 149.12 -110.85 -76.51
C ALA A 655 150.30 -109.83 -76.47
N GLU A 656 151.53 -110.32 -76.60
CA GLU A 656 152.76 -109.52 -76.60
C GLU A 656 152.72 -108.35 -77.61
N THR A 657 153.22 -107.19 -77.16
CA THR A 657 153.46 -106.00 -77.97
C THR A 657 154.86 -105.48 -77.65
N CYS A 658 155.67 -105.07 -78.64
CA CYS A 658 157.01 -104.52 -78.34
C CYS A 658 156.96 -103.20 -77.52
N ASN A 659 156.83 -103.28 -76.20
CA ASN A 659 156.76 -102.17 -75.25
C ASN A 659 157.77 -102.32 -74.08
N GLY A 660 158.55 -103.40 -74.05
CA GLY A 660 159.48 -103.72 -72.99
C GLY A 660 158.83 -104.43 -71.78
N VAL A 661 157.62 -104.98 -71.90
CA VAL A 661 156.83 -105.68 -70.88
C VAL A 661 156.31 -107.01 -71.43
N ASP A 662 156.30 -108.03 -70.57
CA ASP A 662 155.71 -109.35 -70.81
C ASP A 662 154.17 -109.27 -70.68
N ASP A 663 153.49 -108.74 -71.71
CA ASP A 663 152.03 -108.53 -71.77
C ASP A 663 151.23 -109.86 -71.70
N ASP A 664 151.82 -110.97 -72.14
CA ASP A 664 151.23 -112.32 -72.12
C ASP A 664 151.52 -113.12 -70.85
N CYS A 665 152.35 -112.55 -69.99
CA CYS A 665 152.71 -113.11 -68.70
C CYS A 665 153.44 -114.48 -68.80
N TYR A 666 154.16 -114.77 -69.89
CA TYR A 666 154.91 -116.03 -70.08
C TYR A 666 156.43 -115.95 -69.81
N GLY A 667 156.97 -114.79 -69.42
CA GLY A 667 158.29 -114.64 -68.81
C GLY A 667 159.41 -114.22 -69.76
N ARG A 668 159.09 -113.69 -70.94
CA ARG A 668 160.07 -113.16 -71.90
C ARG A 668 159.52 -111.92 -72.56
N VAL A 669 160.23 -110.82 -72.37
CA VAL A 669 159.82 -109.51 -72.86
C VAL A 669 159.80 -109.47 -74.38
N ASP A 670 158.63 -109.14 -74.94
CA ASP A 670 158.36 -108.80 -76.34
C ASP A 670 158.64 -109.95 -77.37
N GLU A 671 157.88 -111.06 -77.36
CA GLU A 671 157.93 -112.19 -78.36
C GLU A 671 157.05 -112.03 -79.63
#